data_AF-A0A2H5W4H6-F1
#
_entry.id   AF-A0A2H5W4H6-F1
#
_cell.length_a   1.000
_cell.length_b   1.000
_cell.length_c   1.000
_cell.angle_alpha   90.00
_cell.angle_beta   90.00
_cell.angle_gamma   90.00
#
_symmetry.space_group_name_H-M   'P 1'
#
loop_
_entity.id
_entity.type
_entity.pdbx_description
1 polymer ?
#
loop_
_entity_poly.entity_id
_entity_poly.type
_entity_poly.pdbx_seq_one_letter_code
_entity_poly.pdbx_strand_id
1 'polypeptide(L)'
;MNAAVFIFVLASTCLTCHSELKARFTEDVHSRKGVACTACHGGVEGPLEMEAAHGKDFRGVPQRSQIPRLCADCHSDPERMRPFNIPIDQYLYYQSSYHGRALARGDTRVAVCTDCHGTHDIRPAQDPRSRVYRENVAETCGRCHAQKELMERYGLSADVVDRYRASVHFQALASGHPRAPHCATCHGKHGAAPPSVREVSEVCGLCHTRSMEMFLQSPHARAFLSRGLPACVACHDNHATARVDPERLVEVCGKCHETGQRPMKVAAEIQTLLRTATADLQEAQTALEAARAVGVPTRAMAERLEEARTFLSGIQPVVHSLRVGDIEAETRKVRSIAGEIRSEVQRWRGHRTAQRFLLIAFWFYLLLTVALLEIRRAGLSGEKPPEGPPDERGSVRWGALWLMVGLGGLLLTVFLLMQVTSTPAFCGSCHVMQPYYQSWKASTHRNVPCVDCHIPPGITSEFRKKYEALSMAVQYITHTYGPNPWAEVEDASCLRCHERRLLQGKEVFHGIVFDHAPHLLELRRGMRLRCTSCHSQIVQGLHITVTESTCFLCHFKNQRLGVGPARCELCHIPPAGPVEAQGVRFDHGDVRRFGMDCVWCHQRSIRGEGAVPRERCLTCHNEPQRLARFGDEAYLHHQHVTEHKVECTDCHQEIQHGRLPLTPAATACERCHLSGHTATRDLYAGLGGKGVPPRPSKMFLTGVDCEGCHFLEHAARGGLRRANEVSCMACHGTRYRKIYLQWKTVLERALRDVETAYASAVRWAPAAPVLQDVKANLELVRQANGIHNPDYALALLAWSYRQVQEAVQGRPVRLPPWVQVPYTSSCMNCHQGIELQTAPYRDYTFSHAKHITVQALTCETCHRPHEVREPAEVLRPGLACGPCHHAPEVRRACQDCHGLGPPEVTRRADGRMFPHRLHASPEDLGLACGTCHAAGRLRPDPKVCQECHE
;
A
#
# COMPACT_ATOMS: atom_id res chain seq x y z
N MET A 1 38.70 11.72 -3.24
CA MET A 1 38.60 12.95 -2.41
C MET A 1 39.69 13.89 -2.87
N ASN A 2 39.37 15.07 -3.41
CA ASN A 2 40.35 15.94 -4.08
C ASN A 2 41.12 16.83 -3.08
N ALA A 3 42.45 16.80 -3.16
CA ALA A 3 43.40 17.60 -2.37
C ALA A 3 43.16 19.13 -2.47
N ALA A 4 42.48 19.60 -3.53
CA ALA A 4 42.17 21.02 -3.74
C ALA A 4 41.23 21.63 -2.67
N VAL A 5 40.34 20.85 -2.06
CA VAL A 5 39.40 21.35 -1.04
C VAL A 5 40.10 21.57 0.31
N PHE A 6 41.14 20.79 0.60
CA PHE A 6 41.93 20.94 1.84
C PHE A 6 42.81 22.20 1.83
N ILE A 7 43.18 22.70 0.65
CA ILE A 7 44.03 23.88 0.49
C ILE A 7 43.26 25.19 0.78
N PHE A 8 41.95 25.24 0.51
CA PHE A 8 41.14 26.47 0.72
C PHE A 8 40.82 26.77 2.19
N VAL A 9 40.62 25.77 3.05
CA VAL A 9 40.26 25.97 4.47
C VAL A 9 41.43 26.49 5.30
N LEU A 10 42.66 26.23 4.89
CA LEU A 10 43.87 26.74 5.54
C LEU A 10 44.22 28.20 5.15
N ALA A 11 43.49 28.80 4.20
CA ALA A 11 43.83 30.09 3.60
C ALA A 11 42.81 31.23 3.85
N SER A 12 41.75 31.01 4.64
CA SER A 12 40.84 32.12 5.01
C SER A 12 41.55 33.08 5.97
N THR A 13 41.65 34.34 5.59
CA THR A 13 42.31 35.35 6.43
C THR A 13 41.46 35.67 7.67
N CYS A 14 40.14 35.45 7.59
CA CYS A 14 39.22 35.58 8.72
C CYS A 14 39.63 34.70 9.91
N LEU A 15 40.05 33.46 9.67
CA LEU A 15 40.46 32.50 10.72
C LEU A 15 41.85 32.79 11.33
N THR A 16 42.60 33.73 10.76
CA THR A 16 43.85 34.22 11.35
C THR A 16 43.56 35.10 12.56
N CYS A 17 42.55 35.97 12.45
CA CYS A 17 42.08 36.81 13.56
C CYS A 17 41.08 36.08 14.46
N HIS A 18 40.13 35.33 13.89
CA HIS A 18 39.11 34.54 14.61
C HIS A 18 39.58 33.11 14.90
N SER A 19 40.76 33.00 15.51
CA SER A 19 41.45 31.73 15.70
C SER A 19 40.66 30.71 16.56
N GLU A 20 39.82 31.19 17.47
CA GLU A 20 38.96 30.36 18.33
C GLU A 20 37.88 29.59 17.54
N LEU A 21 37.52 30.07 16.35
CA LEU A 21 36.53 29.41 15.48
C LEU A 21 37.16 28.34 14.59
N LYS A 22 38.48 28.36 14.41
CA LYS A 22 39.22 27.50 13.47
C LYS A 22 38.92 26.02 13.68
N ALA A 23 38.97 25.56 14.94
CA ALA A 23 38.73 24.14 15.25
C ALA A 23 37.29 23.71 14.95
N ARG A 24 36.29 24.58 15.20
CA ARG A 24 34.88 24.26 14.98
C ARG A 24 34.54 24.29 13.49
N PHE A 25 34.97 25.34 12.80
CA PHE A 25 34.61 25.56 11.40
C PHE A 25 35.33 24.61 10.44
N THR A 26 36.51 24.10 10.79
CA THR A 26 37.21 23.09 9.96
C THR A 26 36.39 21.80 9.80
N GLU A 27 35.56 21.47 10.79
CA GLU A 27 34.71 20.29 10.73
C GLU A 27 33.30 20.54 10.20
N ASP A 28 32.96 21.80 9.97
CA ASP A 28 31.68 22.25 9.47
C ASP A 28 31.43 21.75 8.03
N VAL A 29 30.20 21.35 7.74
CA VAL A 29 29.79 20.85 6.43
C VAL A 29 29.94 21.90 5.34
N HIS A 30 29.69 23.18 5.64
CA HIS A 30 29.83 24.30 4.70
C HIS A 30 31.30 24.52 4.36
N SER A 31 32.18 24.53 5.35
CA SER A 31 33.63 24.63 5.16
C SER A 31 34.18 23.49 4.29
N ARG A 32 33.80 22.24 4.60
CA ARG A 32 34.17 21.05 3.80
C ARG A 32 33.65 21.07 2.37
N LYS A 33 32.66 21.91 2.07
CA LYS A 33 32.08 22.12 0.74
C LYS A 33 32.54 23.42 0.08
N GLY A 34 33.51 24.12 0.66
CA GLY A 34 34.13 25.31 0.08
C GLY A 34 33.34 26.60 0.30
N VAL A 35 32.45 26.64 1.30
CA VAL A 35 31.73 27.87 1.68
C VAL A 35 32.56 28.63 2.72
N ALA A 36 33.04 29.81 2.32
CA ALA A 36 33.86 30.68 3.18
C ALA A 36 33.03 31.48 4.19
N CYS A 37 33.71 32.05 5.20
CA CYS A 37 33.09 32.88 6.24
C CYS A 37 32.28 34.05 5.66
N THR A 38 32.80 34.65 4.59
CA THR A 38 32.21 35.79 3.90
C THR A 38 30.86 35.48 3.23
N ALA A 39 30.56 34.21 2.93
CA ALA A 39 29.26 33.83 2.38
C ALA A 39 28.11 34.06 3.37
N CYS A 40 28.38 33.88 4.67
CA CYS A 40 27.40 34.10 5.74
C CYS A 40 27.49 35.52 6.30
N HIS A 41 28.70 35.98 6.62
CA HIS A 41 28.95 37.23 7.34
C HIS A 41 29.23 38.43 6.45
N GLY A 42 29.39 38.25 5.13
CA GLY A 42 29.90 39.30 4.24
C GLY A 42 31.38 39.60 4.49
N GLY A 43 31.86 40.73 3.99
CA GLY A 43 33.25 41.15 4.07
C GLY A 43 34.16 40.56 2.99
N VAL A 44 35.46 40.81 3.14
CA VAL A 44 36.48 40.62 2.10
C VAL A 44 37.57 39.68 2.62
N GLU A 45 37.80 38.58 1.91
CA GLU A 45 38.94 37.69 2.14
C GLU A 45 40.24 38.34 1.63
N GLY A 46 41.34 38.18 2.37
CA GLY A 46 42.67 38.68 2.00
C GLY A 46 43.26 39.73 2.96
N PRO A 47 42.57 40.85 3.25
CA PRO A 47 43.09 41.84 4.18
C PRO A 47 43.22 41.30 5.61
N LEU A 48 44.28 41.72 6.32
CA LEU A 48 44.51 41.45 7.75
C LEU A 48 44.16 42.65 8.64
N GLU A 49 43.92 43.81 8.03
CA GLU A 49 43.40 45.00 8.70
C GLU A 49 41.89 44.85 8.89
N MET A 50 41.41 45.07 10.12
CA MET A 50 40.02 44.80 10.50
C MET A 50 39.01 45.58 9.66
N GLU A 51 39.24 46.88 9.45
CA GLU A 51 38.36 47.74 8.67
C GLU A 51 38.29 47.30 7.20
N ALA A 52 39.42 46.90 6.62
CA ALA A 52 39.50 46.43 5.25
C ALA A 52 38.89 45.03 5.07
N ALA A 53 39.08 44.13 6.04
CA ALA A 53 38.57 42.76 6.02
C ALA A 53 37.05 42.71 6.24
N HIS A 54 36.50 43.53 7.11
CA HIS A 54 35.05 43.65 7.27
C HIS A 54 34.44 44.37 6.06
N GLY A 55 35.03 45.48 5.60
CA GLY A 55 34.47 46.22 4.46
C GLY A 55 33.03 46.69 4.71
N LYS A 56 32.34 47.11 3.63
CA LYS A 56 30.99 47.73 3.73
C LYS A 56 29.84 46.73 3.88
N ASP A 57 30.00 45.52 3.34
CA ASP A 57 28.94 44.50 3.31
C ASP A 57 29.00 43.53 4.50
N PHE A 58 29.81 43.85 5.53
CA PHE A 58 29.90 43.04 6.75
C PHE A 58 28.61 43.07 7.54
N ARG A 59 28.13 41.89 7.90
CA ARG A 59 26.86 41.68 8.61
C ARG A 59 27.05 41.44 10.10
N GLY A 60 28.30 41.23 10.56
CA GLY A 60 28.60 40.83 11.93
C GLY A 60 27.90 39.52 12.29
N VAL A 61 27.56 39.34 13.58
CA VAL A 61 26.76 38.19 14.03
C VAL A 61 25.29 38.44 13.65
N PRO A 62 24.67 37.62 12.78
CA PRO A 62 23.30 37.84 12.32
C PRO A 62 22.31 37.84 13.49
N GLN A 63 21.33 38.74 13.45
CA GLN A 63 20.26 38.73 14.46
C GLN A 63 19.41 37.47 14.32
N ARG A 64 18.87 36.95 15.44
CA ARG A 64 18.07 35.71 15.45
C ARG A 64 16.92 35.74 14.44
N SER A 65 16.24 36.88 14.28
CA SER A 65 15.15 37.09 13.31
C SER A 65 15.59 36.98 11.85
N GLN A 66 16.87 37.25 11.56
CA GLN A 66 17.44 37.26 10.22
C GLN A 66 17.99 35.88 9.81
N ILE A 67 18.38 35.05 10.79
CA ILE A 67 19.02 33.74 10.56
C ILE A 67 18.23 32.85 9.57
N PRO A 68 16.89 32.65 9.71
CA PRO A 68 16.17 31.80 8.77
C PRO A 68 16.24 32.28 7.32
N ARG A 69 16.21 33.60 7.10
CA ARG A 69 16.31 34.17 5.75
C ARG A 69 17.71 34.04 5.20
N LEU A 70 18.74 34.30 6.01
CA LEU A 70 20.14 34.12 5.65
C LEU A 70 20.42 32.69 5.17
N CYS A 71 19.92 31.68 5.89
CA CYS A 71 20.06 30.29 5.47
C CYS A 71 19.29 30.03 4.17
N ALA A 72 18.07 30.57 4.03
CA ALA A 72 17.21 30.40 2.86
C ALA A 72 17.79 31.00 1.57
N ASP A 73 18.62 32.04 1.64
CA ASP A 73 19.25 32.65 0.46
C ASP A 73 20.14 31.65 -0.32
N CYS A 74 20.56 30.57 0.32
CA CYS A 74 21.19 29.42 -0.34
C CYS A 74 20.28 28.18 -0.28
N HIS A 75 19.79 27.82 0.90
CA HIS A 75 19.05 26.57 1.13
C HIS A 75 17.60 26.58 0.63
N SER A 76 17.16 27.65 -0.04
CA SER A 76 15.91 27.70 -0.82
C SER A 76 16.14 27.97 -2.32
N ASP A 77 17.41 28.05 -2.74
CA ASP A 77 17.80 28.33 -4.12
C ASP A 77 18.12 27.00 -4.85
N PRO A 78 17.34 26.63 -5.89
CA PRO A 78 17.55 25.38 -6.62
C PRO A 78 18.89 25.36 -7.37
N GLU A 79 19.39 26.49 -7.86
CA GLU A 79 20.64 26.53 -8.61
C GLU A 79 21.84 26.33 -7.68
N ARG A 80 21.82 26.95 -6.51
CA ARG A 80 22.90 26.83 -5.50
C ARG A 80 22.93 25.45 -4.85
N MET A 81 21.79 24.83 -4.59
CA MET A 81 21.72 23.56 -3.85
C MET A 81 21.78 22.31 -4.72
N ARG A 82 21.53 22.42 -6.03
CA ARG A 82 21.58 21.30 -6.99
C ARG A 82 22.89 20.49 -6.95
N PRO A 83 24.10 21.09 -6.85
CA PRO A 83 25.35 20.32 -6.75
C PRO A 83 25.47 19.47 -5.48
N PHE A 84 24.75 19.84 -4.42
CA PHE A 84 24.80 19.19 -3.11
C PHE A 84 23.66 18.18 -2.90
N ASN A 85 22.66 18.16 -3.79
CA ASN A 85 21.50 17.29 -3.72
C ASN A 85 20.76 17.34 -2.37
N ILE A 86 20.51 18.55 -1.88
CA ILE A 86 19.78 18.78 -0.61
C ILE A 86 18.40 19.41 -0.88
N PRO A 87 17.38 19.11 -0.05
CA PRO A 87 16.03 19.69 -0.19
C PRO A 87 16.01 21.21 0.01
N ILE A 88 15.20 21.93 -0.77
CA ILE A 88 15.13 23.42 -0.79
C ILE A 88 13.85 24.01 -0.18
N ASP A 89 12.92 23.17 0.26
CA ASP A 89 11.61 23.54 0.81
C ASP A 89 11.63 23.72 2.34
N GLN A 90 12.79 23.55 2.97
CA GLN A 90 12.94 23.52 4.42
C GLN A 90 12.60 24.86 5.08
N TYR A 91 12.90 25.97 4.41
CA TYR A 91 12.51 27.30 4.87
C TYR A 91 10.99 27.50 4.86
N LEU A 92 10.30 26.98 3.83
CA LEU A 92 8.84 27.05 3.75
C LEU A 92 8.18 26.25 4.88
N TYR A 93 8.69 25.05 5.18
CA TYR A 93 8.20 24.28 6.32
C TYR A 93 8.44 25.02 7.65
N TYR A 94 9.62 25.61 7.83
CA TYR A 94 9.90 26.43 9.01
C TYR A 94 8.92 27.58 9.15
N GLN A 95 8.59 28.30 8.07
CA GLN A 95 7.61 29.38 8.11
C GLN A 95 6.21 28.89 8.51
N SER A 96 5.85 27.66 8.13
CA SER A 96 4.59 27.03 8.57
C SER A 96 4.61 26.47 10.00
N SER A 97 5.75 26.49 10.69
CA SER A 97 5.86 26.01 12.07
C SER A 97 5.32 27.02 13.08
N TYR A 98 5.07 26.59 14.32
CA TYR A 98 4.80 27.54 15.41
C TYR A 98 6.00 28.47 15.63
N HIS A 99 7.22 27.94 15.61
CA HIS A 99 8.46 28.71 15.78
C HIS A 99 8.59 29.80 14.72
N GLY A 100 8.43 29.48 13.43
CA GLY A 100 8.52 30.44 12.34
C GLY A 100 7.42 31.50 12.39
N ARG A 101 6.17 31.10 12.70
CA ARG A 101 5.06 32.06 12.85
C ARG A 101 5.25 33.00 14.06
N ALA A 102 5.78 32.50 15.17
CA ALA A 102 6.05 33.32 16.34
C ALA A 102 7.23 34.28 16.11
N LEU A 103 8.30 33.81 15.46
CA LEU A 103 9.42 34.66 15.06
C LEU A 103 8.98 35.77 14.11
N ALA A 104 8.10 35.47 13.14
CA ALA A 104 7.52 36.46 12.24
C ALA A 104 6.68 37.53 12.95
N ARG A 105 6.16 37.23 14.15
CA ARG A 105 5.48 38.18 15.04
C ARG A 105 6.43 38.90 16.01
N GLY A 106 7.73 38.69 15.88
CA GLY A 106 8.77 39.35 16.68
C GLY A 106 9.22 38.57 17.92
N ASP A 107 8.72 37.37 18.18
CA ASP A 107 9.19 36.57 19.33
C ASP A 107 10.52 35.88 19.01
N THR A 108 11.62 36.40 19.54
CA THR A 108 12.99 35.89 19.28
C THR A 108 13.40 34.73 20.19
N ARG A 109 12.57 34.36 21.17
CA ARG A 109 12.82 33.26 22.11
C ARG A 109 12.50 31.88 21.54
N VAL A 110 11.82 31.84 20.40
CA VAL A 110 11.52 30.60 19.67
C VAL A 110 12.74 30.10 18.90
N ALA A 111 12.70 28.82 18.53
CA ALA A 111 13.81 28.18 17.82
C ALA A 111 13.95 28.73 16.38
N VAL A 112 15.18 28.96 15.96
CA VAL A 112 15.61 29.26 14.59
C VAL A 112 16.57 28.17 14.11
N CYS A 113 16.99 28.23 12.84
CA CYS A 113 17.78 27.18 12.20
C CYS A 113 19.01 26.76 13.04
N THR A 114 19.69 27.73 13.64
CA THR A 114 20.94 27.50 14.38
C THR A 114 20.75 26.84 15.74
N ASP A 115 19.56 26.88 16.33
CA ASP A 115 19.31 26.22 17.62
C ASP A 115 19.30 24.69 17.45
N CYS A 116 18.84 24.21 16.30
CA CYS A 116 18.85 22.79 15.94
C CYS A 116 20.15 22.37 15.25
N HIS A 117 20.67 23.16 14.29
CA HIS A 117 21.78 22.75 13.43
C HIS A 117 23.18 23.14 13.95
N GLY A 118 23.28 24.11 14.86
CA GLY A 118 24.55 24.73 15.23
C GLY A 118 24.84 25.99 14.40
N THR A 119 26.04 26.55 14.52
CA THR A 119 26.43 27.81 13.85
C THR A 119 27.70 27.66 13.01
N HIS A 120 28.82 27.36 13.67
CA HIS A 120 30.13 27.15 13.05
C HIS A 120 30.60 25.68 13.20
N ASP A 121 29.67 24.80 13.58
CA ASP A 121 29.86 23.39 13.86
C ASP A 121 28.72 22.56 13.21
N ILE A 122 28.15 23.05 12.12
CA ILE A 122 27.02 22.43 11.42
C ILE A 122 27.50 21.14 10.76
N ARG A 123 26.83 20.03 11.09
CA ARG A 123 27.20 18.68 10.65
C ARG A 123 26.06 18.01 9.87
N PRO A 124 26.37 17.11 8.92
CA PRO A 124 25.36 16.29 8.26
C PRO A 124 24.48 15.55 9.27
N ALA A 125 23.19 15.38 8.97
CA ALA A 125 22.25 14.72 9.89
C ALA A 125 22.57 13.23 10.14
N GLN A 126 23.44 12.62 9.34
CA GLN A 126 23.93 11.25 9.52
C GLN A 126 25.19 11.15 10.38
N ASP A 127 25.84 12.28 10.73
CA ASP A 127 26.98 12.29 11.65
C ASP A 127 26.46 12.14 13.09
N PRO A 128 26.88 11.13 13.88
CA PRO A 128 26.45 10.94 15.27
C PRO A 128 26.71 12.14 16.19
N ARG A 129 27.63 13.03 15.82
CA ARG A 129 27.94 14.28 16.55
C ARG A 129 27.03 15.43 16.15
N SER A 130 26.18 15.27 15.14
CA SER A 130 25.21 16.28 14.74
C SER A 130 24.11 16.40 15.78
N ARG A 131 23.71 17.63 16.09
CA ARG A 131 22.58 17.90 17.01
C ARG A 131 21.25 17.38 16.46
N VAL A 132 21.13 17.27 15.14
CA VAL A 132 19.95 16.70 14.46
C VAL A 132 20.13 15.23 14.10
N TYR A 133 21.20 14.59 14.59
CA TYR A 133 21.31 13.13 14.54
C TYR A 133 20.17 12.52 15.34
N ARG A 134 19.61 11.44 14.81
CA ARG A 134 18.36 10.84 15.24
C ARG A 134 18.27 10.59 16.75
N GLU A 135 19.32 10.08 17.36
CA GLU A 135 19.43 9.80 18.80
C GLU A 135 19.58 11.08 19.64
N ASN A 136 20.14 12.15 19.05
CA ASN A 136 20.36 13.44 19.70
C ASN A 136 19.15 14.37 19.63
N VAL A 137 18.14 14.07 18.77
CA VAL A 137 17.00 14.97 18.55
C VAL A 137 16.24 15.29 19.84
N ALA A 138 16.05 14.30 20.74
CA ALA A 138 15.36 14.52 22.00
C ALA A 138 16.09 15.53 22.90
N GLU A 139 17.43 15.47 22.93
CA GLU A 139 18.26 16.43 23.66
C GLU A 139 18.19 17.82 23.01
N THR A 140 18.29 17.89 21.68
CA THR A 140 18.21 19.16 20.93
C THR A 140 16.89 19.88 21.16
N CYS A 141 15.76 19.17 21.11
CA CYS A 141 14.46 19.74 21.45
C CYS A 141 14.38 20.10 22.94
N GLY A 142 14.93 19.26 23.82
CA GLY A 142 14.89 19.44 25.26
C GLY A 142 15.65 20.64 25.79
N ARG A 143 16.61 21.17 25.04
CA ARG A 143 17.26 22.45 25.36
C ARG A 143 16.27 23.58 25.58
N CYS A 144 15.11 23.57 24.93
CA CYS A 144 14.02 24.52 25.17
C CYS A 144 12.78 23.84 25.77
N HIS A 145 12.39 22.67 25.26
CA HIS A 145 11.17 21.98 25.68
C HIS A 145 11.24 21.30 27.05
N ALA A 146 12.42 21.23 27.68
CA ALA A 146 12.57 20.83 29.08
C ALA A 146 12.78 22.02 30.03
N GLN A 147 12.76 23.27 29.53
CA GLN A 147 12.89 24.46 30.36
C GLN A 147 11.52 24.91 30.87
N LYS A 148 11.30 24.78 32.17
CA LYS A 148 10.02 25.10 32.82
C LYS A 148 9.61 26.56 32.62
N GLU A 149 10.50 27.49 32.91
CA GLU A 149 10.25 28.94 32.85
C GLU A 149 10.00 29.43 31.43
N LEU A 150 10.54 28.75 30.42
CA LEU A 150 10.31 29.06 29.01
C LEU A 150 8.98 28.49 28.53
N MET A 151 8.70 27.21 28.81
CA MET A 151 7.48 26.53 28.35
C MET A 151 6.21 27.08 29.00
N GLU A 152 6.25 27.47 30.28
CA GLU A 152 5.12 28.09 30.97
C GLU A 152 4.65 29.38 30.27
N ARG A 153 5.56 30.18 29.71
CA ARG A 153 5.21 31.40 28.94
C ARG A 153 4.40 31.10 27.69
N TYR A 154 4.52 29.90 27.14
CA TYR A 154 3.79 29.43 25.97
C TYR A 154 2.60 28.53 26.35
N GLY A 155 2.32 28.34 27.64
CA GLY A 155 1.28 27.42 28.11
C GLY A 155 1.58 25.95 27.79
N LEU A 156 2.85 25.60 27.65
CA LEU A 156 3.30 24.25 27.31
C LEU A 156 3.90 23.55 28.55
N SER A 157 3.80 22.23 28.57
CA SER A 157 4.48 21.43 29.60
C SER A 157 5.96 21.25 29.30
N ALA A 158 6.80 21.34 30.33
CA ALA A 158 8.23 21.08 30.25
C ALA A 158 8.62 19.60 30.49
N ASP A 159 7.67 18.75 30.88
CA ASP A 159 7.93 17.33 31.15
C ASP A 159 7.90 16.45 29.89
N VAL A 160 7.60 17.02 28.71
CA VAL A 160 7.40 16.27 27.46
C VAL A 160 8.61 15.43 27.04
N VAL A 161 9.82 15.90 27.35
CA VAL A 161 11.07 15.19 27.04
C VAL A 161 11.23 13.98 27.95
N ASP A 162 10.95 14.13 29.25
CA ASP A 162 11.06 13.04 30.20
C ASP A 162 9.97 11.99 29.98
N ARG A 163 8.76 12.42 29.62
CA ARG A 163 7.68 11.55 29.15
C ARG A 163 8.10 10.75 27.92
N TYR A 164 8.71 11.40 26.91
CA TYR A 164 9.22 10.69 25.75
C TYR A 164 10.32 9.69 26.12
N ARG A 165 11.26 10.04 27.02
CA ARG A 165 12.30 9.14 27.51
C ARG A 165 11.74 7.92 28.24
N ALA A 166 10.61 8.06 28.93
CA ALA A 166 9.91 6.94 29.56
C ALA A 166 9.18 6.03 28.56
N SER A 167 9.02 6.47 27.31
CA SER A 167 8.26 5.73 26.30
C SER A 167 9.00 4.53 25.72
N VAL A 168 8.22 3.58 25.20
CA VAL A 168 8.75 2.42 24.46
C VAL A 168 9.42 2.82 23.14
N HIS A 169 9.05 3.98 22.59
CA HIS A 169 9.68 4.53 21.39
C HIS A 169 11.11 5.00 21.66
N PHE A 170 11.34 5.66 22.81
CA PHE A 170 12.69 6.02 23.20
C PHE A 170 13.51 4.80 23.58
N GLN A 171 12.94 3.82 24.29
CA GLN A 171 13.65 2.57 24.60
C GLN A 171 14.11 1.85 23.32
N ALA A 172 13.25 1.81 22.29
CA ALA A 172 13.62 1.27 20.98
C ALA A 172 14.68 2.14 20.26
N LEU A 173 14.62 3.46 20.41
CA LEU A 173 15.64 4.35 19.85
C LEU A 173 17.00 4.14 20.52
N ALA A 174 17.01 4.05 21.85
CA ALA A 174 18.20 3.84 22.67
C ALA A 174 18.85 2.47 22.44
N SER A 175 18.08 1.45 22.04
CA SER A 175 18.63 0.15 21.62
C SER A 175 19.22 0.13 20.20
N GLY A 176 19.23 1.29 19.51
CA GLY A 176 19.75 1.41 18.15
C GLY A 176 18.77 0.95 17.07
N HIS A 177 17.47 0.81 17.38
CA HIS A 177 16.51 0.35 16.40
C HIS A 177 16.34 1.40 15.27
N PRO A 178 16.64 1.05 14.00
CA PRO A 178 16.77 2.02 12.91
C PRO A 178 15.45 2.70 12.52
N ARG A 179 14.31 2.15 12.96
CA ARG A 179 12.95 2.67 12.69
C ARG A 179 12.18 3.19 13.91
N ALA A 180 12.76 3.21 15.10
CA ALA A 180 12.17 3.87 16.28
C ALA A 180 11.84 5.37 16.02
N PRO A 181 10.65 5.87 16.36
CA PRO A 181 10.33 7.27 16.13
C PRO A 181 10.99 8.17 17.17
N HIS A 182 11.38 9.39 16.76
CA HIS A 182 11.88 10.48 17.61
C HIS A 182 10.96 11.71 17.49
N CYS A 183 11.24 12.79 18.23
CA CYS A 183 10.35 13.96 18.28
C CYS A 183 9.97 14.49 16.88
N ALA A 184 10.96 14.64 16.00
CA ALA A 184 10.74 15.10 14.62
C ALA A 184 10.11 14.06 13.68
N THR A 185 10.00 12.78 14.07
CA THR A 185 9.20 11.79 13.34
C THR A 185 7.71 12.09 13.47
N CYS A 186 7.26 12.54 14.64
CA CYS A 186 5.84 12.81 14.90
C CYS A 186 5.47 14.29 14.70
N HIS A 187 6.37 15.22 15.05
CA HIS A 187 6.12 16.67 14.98
C HIS A 187 6.65 17.32 13.69
N GLY A 188 7.30 16.53 12.83
CA GLY A 188 7.99 17.00 11.64
C GLY A 188 9.39 17.58 11.94
N LYS A 189 10.24 17.64 10.91
CA LYS A 189 11.65 18.08 11.04
C LYS A 189 11.78 19.59 11.09
N HIS A 190 11.42 20.26 9.99
CA HIS A 190 11.52 21.72 9.85
C HIS A 190 10.18 22.41 10.03
N GLY A 191 9.07 21.67 9.91
CA GLY A 191 7.71 22.15 10.19
C GLY A 191 7.34 22.19 11.68
N ALA A 192 7.98 21.36 12.52
CA ALA A 192 7.87 21.34 13.99
C ALA A 192 6.52 21.84 14.55
N ALA A 193 5.41 21.29 14.04
CA ALA A 193 4.06 21.71 14.40
C ALA A 193 3.30 20.47 14.88
N PRO A 194 2.68 20.51 16.08
CA PRO A 194 1.86 19.41 16.50
C PRO A 194 0.68 19.27 15.53
N PRO A 195 0.35 18.04 15.11
CA PRO A 195 -0.81 17.81 14.29
C PRO A 195 -2.08 18.18 15.04
N SER A 196 -3.10 18.68 14.33
CA SER A 196 -4.43 18.84 14.91
C SER A 196 -4.96 17.50 15.44
N VAL A 197 -5.95 17.52 16.32
CA VAL A 197 -6.48 16.35 17.04
C VAL A 197 -6.85 15.16 16.13
N ARG A 198 -7.18 15.43 14.85
CA ARG A 198 -7.45 14.42 13.81
C ARG A 198 -6.16 13.80 13.23
N GLU A 199 -5.13 14.60 13.01
CA GLU A 199 -3.87 14.22 12.35
C GLU A 199 -2.94 13.41 13.27
N VAL A 200 -3.04 13.56 14.60
CA VAL A 200 -2.21 12.79 15.55
C VAL A 200 -2.43 11.29 15.38
N SER A 201 -3.66 10.88 15.09
CA SER A 201 -3.99 9.47 14.83
C SER A 201 -3.41 8.97 13.51
N GLU A 202 -3.29 9.85 12.50
CA GLU A 202 -2.70 9.54 11.20
C GLU A 202 -1.19 9.34 11.32
N VAL A 203 -0.50 10.14 12.14
CA VAL A 203 0.94 9.99 12.43
C VAL A 203 1.25 8.62 13.03
N CYS A 204 0.45 8.16 14.01
CA CYS A 204 0.60 6.82 14.58
C CYS A 204 0.39 5.73 13.51
N GLY A 205 -0.58 5.93 12.62
CA GLY A 205 -0.93 5.01 11.53
C GLY A 205 0.16 4.83 10.47
N LEU A 206 1.14 5.74 10.36
CA LEU A 206 2.28 5.59 9.43
C LEU A 206 3.12 4.36 9.75
N CYS A 207 3.29 4.05 11.03
CA CYS A 207 4.07 2.90 11.51
C CYS A 207 3.16 1.77 12.00
N HIS A 208 2.07 2.10 12.70
CA HIS A 208 1.13 1.14 13.27
C HIS A 208 -0.03 0.83 12.32
N THR A 209 0.30 0.53 11.07
CA THR A 209 -0.67 0.37 9.96
C THR A 209 -1.73 -0.69 10.25
N ARG A 210 -1.31 -1.87 10.75
CA ARG A 210 -2.23 -2.96 11.11
C ARG A 210 -3.12 -2.60 12.30
N SER A 211 -2.59 -1.92 13.32
CA SER A 211 -3.41 -1.47 14.45
C SER A 211 -4.41 -0.40 14.03
N MET A 212 -4.03 0.50 13.13
CA MET A 212 -4.92 1.51 12.54
C MET A 212 -6.03 0.85 11.71
N GLU A 213 -5.70 -0.15 10.89
CA GLU A 213 -6.67 -0.93 10.13
C GLU A 213 -7.70 -1.60 11.04
N MET A 214 -7.24 -2.25 12.12
CA MET A 214 -8.12 -2.89 13.10
C MET A 214 -8.96 -1.85 13.84
N PHE A 215 -8.37 -0.73 14.27
CA PHE A 215 -9.10 0.36 14.90
C PHE A 215 -10.22 0.90 14.01
N LEU A 216 -9.99 1.08 12.72
CA LEU A 216 -11.00 1.57 11.76
C LEU A 216 -12.21 0.64 11.64
N GLN A 217 -12.05 -0.65 11.95
CA GLN A 217 -13.13 -1.64 11.99
C GLN A 217 -13.86 -1.66 13.33
N SER A 218 -13.35 -0.96 14.34
CA SER A 218 -13.94 -0.93 15.68
C SER A 218 -15.19 -0.04 15.75
N PRO A 219 -16.06 -0.26 16.75
CA PRO A 219 -17.19 0.63 17.02
C PRO A 219 -16.79 2.09 17.32
N HIS A 220 -15.57 2.31 17.79
CA HIS A 220 -15.05 3.64 18.13
C HIS A 220 -14.62 4.44 16.90
N ALA A 221 -14.25 3.81 15.78
CA ALA A 221 -13.74 4.51 14.60
C ALA A 221 -14.68 5.63 14.14
N ARG A 222 -15.95 5.31 13.91
CA ARG A 222 -16.94 6.27 13.44
C ARG A 222 -17.16 7.40 14.46
N ALA A 223 -17.22 7.08 15.75
CA ALA A 223 -17.48 8.06 16.81
C ALA A 223 -16.34 9.07 16.96
N PHE A 224 -15.08 8.59 16.92
CA PHE A 224 -13.90 9.42 17.05
C PHE A 224 -13.62 10.26 15.81
N LEU A 225 -13.74 9.66 14.61
CA LEU A 225 -13.50 10.35 13.35
C LEU A 225 -14.57 11.39 13.02
N SER A 226 -15.85 11.14 13.34
CA SER A 226 -16.93 12.09 13.07
C SER A 226 -16.92 13.32 13.99
N ARG A 227 -16.37 13.18 15.20
CA ARG A 227 -16.30 14.25 16.22
C ARG A 227 -14.93 14.93 16.31
N GLY A 228 -13.96 14.52 15.49
CA GLY A 228 -12.61 15.06 15.50
C GLY A 228 -11.83 14.79 16.79
N LEU A 229 -12.15 13.69 17.49
CA LEU A 229 -11.48 13.29 18.74
C LEU A 229 -10.17 12.54 18.45
N PRO A 230 -9.18 12.61 19.35
CA PRO A 230 -7.87 11.99 19.11
C PRO A 230 -7.99 10.49 19.39
N ALA A 231 -8.22 9.71 18.33
CA ALA A 231 -8.53 8.27 18.40
C ALA A 231 -7.53 7.46 19.22
N CYS A 232 -6.26 7.47 18.82
CA CYS A 232 -5.24 6.68 19.49
C CYS A 232 -4.95 7.20 20.90
N VAL A 233 -4.91 8.53 21.05
CA VAL A 233 -4.46 9.20 22.29
C VAL A 233 -5.52 9.20 23.39
N ALA A 234 -6.77 8.86 23.05
CA ALA A 234 -7.79 8.67 24.08
C ALA A 234 -7.56 7.41 24.93
N CYS A 235 -6.92 6.39 24.35
CA CYS A 235 -6.58 5.16 25.06
C CYS A 235 -5.08 5.07 25.40
N HIS A 236 -4.22 5.58 24.52
CA HIS A 236 -2.76 5.57 24.67
C HIS A 236 -2.23 6.97 24.96
N ASP A 237 -1.03 7.07 25.52
CA ASP A 237 -0.35 8.36 25.61
C ASP A 237 0.21 8.79 24.24
N ASN A 238 0.51 10.07 24.04
CA ASN A 238 1.18 10.59 22.84
C ASN A 238 2.69 10.83 23.03
N HIS A 239 3.15 11.04 24.27
CA HIS A 239 4.56 11.25 24.59
C HIS A 239 5.11 10.14 25.48
N ALA A 240 4.38 9.70 26.51
CA ALA A 240 4.74 8.58 27.39
C ALA A 240 4.12 7.25 26.91
N THR A 241 4.24 6.95 25.62
CA THR A 241 3.65 5.73 25.04
C THR A 241 4.24 4.49 25.70
N ALA A 242 3.38 3.68 26.34
CA ALA A 242 3.77 2.45 27.02
C ALA A 242 3.30 1.21 26.25
N ARG A 243 3.95 0.07 26.49
CA ARG A 243 3.37 -1.24 26.13
C ARG A 243 2.09 -1.38 26.95
N VAL A 244 0.96 -1.60 26.28
CA VAL A 244 -0.30 -1.80 26.99
C VAL A 244 -0.26 -3.16 27.65
N ASP A 245 -0.37 -3.14 28.97
CA ASP A 245 -0.60 -4.32 29.78
C ASP A 245 -2.05 -4.79 29.58
N PRO A 246 -2.28 -6.01 29.07
CA PRO A 246 -3.62 -6.58 28.96
C PRO A 246 -4.41 -6.54 30.27
N GLU A 247 -3.75 -6.54 31.43
CA GLU A 247 -4.38 -6.47 32.76
C GLU A 247 -5.03 -5.10 33.08
N ARG A 248 -4.71 -4.05 32.30
CA ARG A 248 -5.26 -2.70 32.49
C ARG A 248 -6.30 -2.29 31.46
N LEU A 249 -6.73 -3.21 30.60
CA LEU A 249 -7.71 -2.91 29.53
C LEU A 249 -9.03 -2.38 30.08
N VAL A 250 -9.55 -3.02 31.14
CA VAL A 250 -10.80 -2.62 31.82
C VAL A 250 -10.68 -1.23 32.45
N GLU A 251 -9.53 -0.89 33.04
CA GLU A 251 -9.26 0.42 33.62
C GLU A 251 -9.30 1.53 32.55
N VAL A 252 -8.69 1.30 31.39
CA VAL A 252 -8.68 2.27 30.29
C VAL A 252 -10.09 2.52 29.75
N CYS A 253 -10.89 1.46 29.56
CA CYS A 253 -12.27 1.58 29.11
C CYS A 253 -13.17 2.25 30.16
N GLY A 254 -12.90 2.03 31.44
CA GLY A 254 -13.64 2.60 32.58
C GLY A 254 -13.58 4.13 32.67
N LYS A 255 -12.65 4.78 31.94
CA LYS A 255 -12.60 6.25 31.83
C LYS A 255 -13.83 6.86 31.15
N CYS A 256 -14.55 6.08 30.34
CA CYS A 256 -15.70 6.55 29.58
C CYS A 256 -16.92 5.60 29.65
N HIS A 257 -16.73 4.33 30.02
CA HIS A 257 -17.80 3.34 30.11
C HIS A 257 -18.04 2.93 31.56
N GLU A 258 -19.29 2.99 32.01
CA GLU A 258 -19.63 2.61 33.39
C GLU A 258 -19.67 1.09 33.56
N THR A 259 -19.43 0.67 34.81
CA THR A 259 -19.47 -0.73 35.22
C THR A 259 -20.85 -1.34 34.93
N GLY A 260 -20.86 -2.52 34.28
CA GLY A 260 -22.09 -3.24 33.91
C GLY A 260 -22.60 -2.98 32.49
N GLN A 261 -22.12 -1.94 31.82
CA GLN A 261 -22.45 -1.68 30.41
C GLN A 261 -21.82 -2.74 29.49
N ARG A 262 -22.45 -2.99 28.33
CA ARG A 262 -21.96 -3.94 27.32
C ARG A 262 -20.49 -3.74 26.92
N PRO A 263 -19.98 -2.50 26.70
CA PRO A 263 -18.56 -2.28 26.38
C PRO A 263 -17.61 -2.75 27.48
N MET A 264 -17.97 -2.60 28.75
CA MET A 264 -17.16 -3.08 29.87
C MET A 264 -17.13 -4.61 29.98
N LYS A 265 -18.24 -5.28 29.64
CA LYS A 265 -18.26 -6.76 29.52
C LYS A 265 -17.33 -7.23 28.40
N VAL A 266 -17.36 -6.57 27.24
CA VAL A 266 -16.45 -6.85 26.12
C VAL A 266 -14.99 -6.65 26.53
N ALA A 267 -14.66 -5.57 27.24
CA ALA A 267 -13.30 -5.33 27.73
C ALA A 267 -12.83 -6.45 28.69
N ALA A 268 -13.68 -6.89 29.61
CA ALA A 268 -13.38 -7.99 30.53
C ALA A 268 -13.22 -9.34 29.82
N GLU A 269 -14.03 -9.63 28.80
CA GLU A 269 -13.90 -10.84 27.97
C GLU A 269 -12.58 -10.85 27.20
N ILE A 270 -12.23 -9.74 26.54
CA ILE A 270 -10.95 -9.61 25.82
C ILE A 270 -9.77 -9.80 26.78
N GLN A 271 -9.82 -9.13 27.94
CA GLN A 271 -8.79 -9.27 28.97
C GLN A 271 -8.64 -10.73 29.42
N THR A 272 -9.75 -11.44 29.63
CA THR A 272 -9.73 -12.86 30.01
C THR A 272 -9.09 -13.72 28.94
N LEU A 273 -9.46 -13.53 27.66
CA LEU A 273 -8.89 -14.29 26.54
C LEU A 273 -7.36 -14.11 26.44
N LEU A 274 -6.88 -12.86 26.55
CA LEU A 274 -5.46 -12.54 26.50
C LEU A 274 -4.70 -13.14 27.69
N ARG A 275 -5.27 -13.04 28.89
CA ARG A 275 -4.69 -13.62 30.12
C ARG A 275 -4.58 -15.12 30.03
N THR A 276 -5.65 -15.80 29.61
CA THR A 276 -5.67 -17.26 29.46
C THR A 276 -4.66 -17.73 28.40
N ALA A 277 -4.60 -17.07 27.24
CA ALA A 277 -3.64 -17.44 26.19
C ALA A 277 -2.17 -17.24 26.65
N THR A 278 -1.90 -16.17 27.38
CA THR A 278 -0.56 -15.90 27.94
C THR A 278 -0.18 -16.92 29.01
N ALA A 279 -1.12 -17.27 29.91
CA ALA A 279 -0.90 -18.27 30.94
C ALA A 279 -0.68 -19.67 30.35
N ASP A 280 -1.50 -20.08 29.37
CA ASP A 280 -1.34 -21.37 28.67
C ASP A 280 0.05 -21.47 28.01
N LEU A 281 0.53 -20.39 27.40
CA LEU A 281 1.86 -20.34 26.77
C LEU A 281 3.00 -20.41 27.81
N GLN A 282 2.85 -19.71 28.94
CA GLN A 282 3.81 -19.73 30.05
C GLN A 282 3.92 -21.14 30.67
N GLU A 283 2.78 -21.82 30.85
CA GLU A 283 2.74 -23.21 31.34
C GLU A 283 3.39 -24.17 30.35
N ALA A 284 3.14 -24.01 29.05
CA ALA A 284 3.78 -24.83 28.01
C ALA A 284 5.30 -24.62 28.00
N GLN A 285 5.77 -23.38 28.15
CA GLN A 285 7.20 -23.08 28.28
C GLN A 285 7.80 -23.76 29.51
N THR A 286 7.15 -23.64 30.67
CA THR A 286 7.61 -24.26 31.93
C THR A 286 7.66 -25.80 31.81
N ALA A 287 6.65 -26.42 31.19
CA ALA A 287 6.62 -27.86 30.94
C ALA A 287 7.77 -28.31 30.02
N LEU A 288 8.07 -27.52 28.99
CA LEU A 288 9.15 -27.76 28.05
C LEU A 288 10.53 -27.66 28.72
N GLU A 289 10.76 -26.63 29.54
CA GLU A 289 11.99 -26.45 30.29
C GLU A 289 12.22 -27.61 31.27
N ALA A 290 11.16 -28.04 31.97
CA ALA A 290 11.22 -29.21 32.85
C ALA A 290 11.53 -30.52 32.07
N ALA A 291 11.00 -30.67 30.86
CA ALA A 291 11.30 -31.82 29.99
C ALA A 291 12.76 -31.79 29.50
N ARG A 292 13.28 -30.61 29.16
CA ARG A 292 14.67 -30.41 28.74
C ARG A 292 15.65 -30.77 29.86
N ALA A 293 15.34 -30.41 31.10
CA ALA A 293 16.18 -30.70 32.26
C ALA A 293 16.39 -32.21 32.52
N VAL A 294 15.43 -33.06 32.11
CA VAL A 294 15.52 -34.52 32.25
C VAL A 294 15.98 -35.22 30.96
N GLY A 295 16.46 -34.48 29.96
CA GLY A 295 17.02 -35.03 28.72
C GLY A 295 16.00 -35.50 27.69
N VAL A 296 14.77 -35.00 27.72
CA VAL A 296 13.78 -35.25 26.65
C VAL A 296 14.16 -34.44 25.40
N PRO A 297 14.06 -35.00 24.17
CA PRO A 297 14.22 -34.23 22.94
C PRO A 297 13.16 -33.13 22.84
N THR A 298 13.54 -31.85 22.94
CA THR A 298 12.61 -30.72 23.01
C THR A 298 12.58 -29.85 21.76
N ARG A 299 13.35 -30.17 20.71
CA ARG A 299 13.52 -29.30 19.53
C ARG A 299 12.19 -28.96 18.84
N ALA A 300 11.40 -29.96 18.49
CA ALA A 300 10.11 -29.76 17.81
C ALA A 300 9.11 -28.98 18.68
N MET A 301 9.04 -29.30 19.98
CA MET A 301 8.20 -28.56 20.93
C MET A 301 8.67 -27.11 21.12
N ALA A 302 9.97 -26.83 21.04
CA ALA A 302 10.53 -25.48 21.11
C ALA A 302 10.19 -24.64 19.86
N GLU A 303 10.23 -25.26 18.68
CA GLU A 303 9.80 -24.62 17.41
C GLU A 303 8.31 -24.27 17.46
N ARG A 304 7.47 -25.20 17.94
CA ARG A 304 6.03 -24.95 18.18
C ARG A 304 5.80 -23.84 19.21
N LEU A 305 6.58 -23.78 20.27
CA LEU A 305 6.47 -22.72 21.28
C LEU A 305 6.77 -21.34 20.68
N GLU A 306 7.75 -21.25 19.77
CA GLU A 306 8.09 -20.01 19.07
C GLU A 306 7.01 -19.60 18.05
N GLU A 307 6.40 -20.57 17.38
CA GLU A 307 5.21 -20.35 16.56
C GLU A 307 4.05 -19.75 17.39
N ALA A 308 3.79 -20.31 18.57
CA ALA A 308 2.77 -19.80 19.49
C ALA A 308 3.08 -18.38 20.02
N ARG A 309 4.37 -18.06 20.30
CA ARG A 309 4.81 -16.70 20.64
C ARG A 309 4.60 -15.70 19.49
N THR A 310 4.81 -16.16 18.26
CA THR A 310 4.57 -15.35 17.06
C THR A 310 3.07 -15.05 16.91
N PHE A 311 2.21 -16.05 17.11
CA PHE A 311 0.76 -15.83 17.14
C PHE A 311 0.34 -14.89 18.27
N LEU A 312 0.88 -15.06 19.48
CA LEU A 312 0.60 -14.18 20.61
C LEU A 312 0.97 -12.71 20.29
N SER A 313 2.13 -12.49 19.69
CA SER A 313 2.57 -11.17 19.24
C SER A 313 1.66 -10.60 18.13
N GLY A 314 1.14 -11.48 17.27
CA GLY A 314 0.22 -11.16 16.19
C GLY A 314 -1.18 -10.72 16.65
N ILE A 315 -1.55 -10.98 17.91
CA ILE A 315 -2.85 -10.59 18.50
C ILE A 315 -2.89 -9.09 18.81
N GLN A 316 -1.75 -8.49 19.15
CA GLN A 316 -1.69 -7.09 19.62
C GLN A 316 -2.39 -6.08 18.68
N PRO A 317 -2.21 -6.14 17.34
CA PRO A 317 -2.97 -5.29 16.42
C PRO A 317 -4.46 -5.63 16.40
N VAL A 318 -4.84 -6.91 16.48
CA VAL A 318 -6.23 -7.41 16.39
C VAL A 318 -7.08 -6.90 17.55
N VAL A 319 -6.49 -6.73 18.75
CA VAL A 319 -7.19 -6.15 19.92
C VAL A 319 -7.84 -4.80 19.60
N HIS A 320 -7.26 -4.03 18.67
CA HIS A 320 -7.79 -2.72 18.29
C HIS A 320 -9.11 -2.80 17.49
N SER A 321 -9.53 -3.97 17.00
CA SER A 321 -10.86 -4.16 16.43
C SER A 321 -11.97 -4.10 17.47
N LEU A 322 -11.63 -4.39 18.74
CA LEU A 322 -12.58 -4.51 19.86
C LEU A 322 -13.69 -5.54 19.59
N ARG A 323 -13.42 -6.52 18.71
CA ARG A 323 -14.33 -7.62 18.38
C ARG A 323 -13.84 -8.89 19.03
N VAL A 324 -14.61 -9.39 20.00
CA VAL A 324 -14.26 -10.59 20.79
C VAL A 324 -13.97 -11.79 19.89
N GLY A 325 -14.78 -12.03 18.86
CA GLY A 325 -14.63 -13.18 17.96
C GLY A 325 -13.29 -13.21 17.20
N ASP A 326 -12.76 -12.06 16.79
CA ASP A 326 -11.49 -11.98 16.06
C ASP A 326 -10.31 -12.32 17.00
N ILE A 327 -10.38 -11.81 18.24
CA ILE A 327 -9.37 -12.04 19.28
C ILE A 327 -9.43 -13.48 19.79
N GLU A 328 -10.64 -14.03 19.94
CA GLU A 328 -10.85 -15.43 20.31
C GLU A 328 -10.25 -16.38 19.26
N ALA A 329 -10.44 -16.09 17.97
CA ALA A 329 -9.89 -16.92 16.90
C ALA A 329 -8.34 -16.99 16.94
N GLU A 330 -7.68 -15.87 17.20
CA GLU A 330 -6.22 -15.84 17.31
C GLU A 330 -5.71 -16.44 18.63
N THR A 331 -6.36 -16.15 19.76
CA THR A 331 -5.99 -16.75 21.05
C THR A 331 -6.18 -18.27 21.05
N ARG A 332 -7.20 -18.81 20.36
CA ARG A 332 -7.38 -20.27 20.20
C ARG A 332 -6.17 -20.94 19.54
N LYS A 333 -5.51 -20.30 18.58
CA LYS A 333 -4.29 -20.85 17.95
C LYS A 333 -3.16 -21.01 18.96
N VAL A 334 -2.89 -19.96 19.74
CA VAL A 334 -1.88 -19.98 20.81
C VAL A 334 -2.19 -21.09 21.81
N ARG A 335 -3.43 -21.18 22.27
CA ARG A 335 -3.88 -22.17 23.27
C ARG A 335 -3.82 -23.60 22.74
N SER A 336 -4.15 -23.83 21.46
CA SER A 336 -4.04 -25.14 20.81
C SER A 336 -2.59 -25.62 20.84
N ILE A 337 -1.66 -24.78 20.39
CA ILE A 337 -0.24 -25.13 20.34
C ILE A 337 0.32 -25.37 21.75
N ALA A 338 -0.03 -24.51 22.71
CA ALA A 338 0.35 -24.69 24.10
C ALA A 338 -0.20 -26.00 24.72
N GLY A 339 -1.44 -26.35 24.39
CA GLY A 339 -2.06 -27.62 24.79
C GLY A 339 -1.34 -28.84 24.18
N GLU A 340 -0.99 -28.77 22.90
CA GLU A 340 -0.24 -29.83 22.22
C GLU A 340 1.13 -30.07 22.87
N ILE A 341 1.90 -29.01 23.14
CA ILE A 341 3.19 -29.10 23.83
C ILE A 341 3.02 -29.77 25.20
N ARG A 342 2.05 -29.32 26.01
CA ARG A 342 1.78 -29.92 27.33
C ARG A 342 1.43 -31.41 27.19
N SER A 343 0.59 -31.77 26.23
CA SER A 343 0.19 -33.17 25.99
C SER A 343 1.36 -34.05 25.54
N GLU A 344 2.28 -33.52 24.75
CA GLU A 344 3.46 -34.23 24.28
C GLU A 344 4.46 -34.47 25.41
N VAL A 345 4.69 -33.46 26.26
CA VAL A 345 5.49 -33.60 27.48
C VAL A 345 4.89 -34.66 28.41
N GLN A 346 3.56 -34.69 28.59
CA GLN A 346 2.90 -35.71 29.40
C GLN A 346 3.05 -37.11 28.81
N ARG A 347 2.88 -37.28 27.49
CA ARG A 347 3.11 -38.57 26.80
C ARG A 347 4.53 -39.09 27.03
N TRP A 348 5.54 -38.22 26.90
CA TRP A 348 6.93 -38.58 27.16
C TRP A 348 7.18 -39.03 28.61
N ARG A 349 6.59 -38.35 29.59
CA ARG A 349 6.66 -38.78 31.00
C ARG A 349 6.03 -40.17 31.20
N GLY A 350 4.92 -40.46 30.53
CA GLY A 350 4.28 -41.78 30.52
C GLY A 350 5.17 -42.86 29.93
N HIS A 351 5.75 -42.64 28.74
CA HIS A 351 6.62 -43.61 28.07
C HIS A 351 7.86 -43.96 28.90
N ARG A 352 8.50 -42.98 29.54
CA ARG A 352 9.68 -43.23 30.39
C ARG A 352 9.34 -44.07 31.62
N THR A 353 8.14 -43.91 32.15
CA THR A 353 7.63 -44.73 33.26
C THR A 353 7.42 -46.17 32.79
N ALA A 354 6.79 -46.36 31.63
CA ALA A 354 6.59 -47.69 31.03
C ALA A 354 7.91 -48.41 30.68
N GLN A 355 8.89 -47.70 30.12
CA GLN A 355 10.22 -48.26 29.79
C GLN A 355 10.97 -48.75 31.04
N ARG A 356 10.84 -48.04 32.18
CA ARG A 356 11.42 -48.49 33.45
C ARG A 356 10.80 -49.81 33.93
N PHE A 357 9.47 -49.95 33.84
CA PHE A 357 8.80 -51.21 34.18
C PHE A 357 9.19 -52.36 33.23
N LEU A 358 9.30 -52.10 31.93
CA LEU A 358 9.74 -53.11 30.96
C LEU A 358 11.20 -53.55 31.17
N LEU A 359 12.11 -52.63 31.51
CA LEU A 359 13.49 -52.95 31.87
C LEU A 359 13.56 -53.82 33.13
N ILE A 360 12.77 -53.50 34.16
CA ILE A 360 12.68 -54.33 35.37
C ILE A 360 12.17 -55.74 35.03
N ALA A 361 11.12 -55.84 34.22
CA ALA A 361 10.57 -57.13 33.78
C ALA A 361 11.57 -57.93 32.93
N PHE A 362 12.32 -57.26 32.05
CA PHE A 362 13.38 -57.87 31.24
C PHE A 362 14.52 -58.42 32.10
N TRP A 363 15.01 -57.64 33.08
CA TRP A 363 16.05 -58.10 34.00
C TRP A 363 15.57 -59.26 34.86
N PHE A 364 14.32 -59.24 35.31
CA PHE A 364 13.70 -60.36 36.04
C PHE A 364 13.65 -61.63 35.17
N TYR A 365 13.19 -61.52 33.92
CA TYR A 365 13.14 -62.63 32.98
C TYR A 365 14.53 -63.18 32.65
N LEU A 366 15.51 -62.31 32.45
CA LEU A 366 16.90 -62.70 32.18
C LEU A 366 17.50 -63.47 33.37
N LEU A 367 17.32 -62.96 34.60
CA LEU A 367 17.78 -63.63 35.81
C LEU A 367 17.10 -65.00 36.01
N LEU A 368 15.79 -65.09 35.74
CA LEU A 368 15.05 -66.35 35.77
C LEU A 368 15.58 -67.35 34.74
N THR A 369 15.87 -66.89 33.53
CA THR A 369 16.39 -67.73 32.44
C THR A 369 17.79 -68.25 32.76
N VAL A 370 18.66 -67.41 33.31
CA VAL A 370 20.01 -67.80 33.77
C VAL A 370 19.90 -68.81 34.93
N ALA A 371 19.01 -68.60 35.90
CA ALA A 371 18.79 -69.55 36.99
C ALA A 371 18.31 -70.92 36.48
N LEU A 372 17.37 -70.94 35.52
CA LEU A 372 16.89 -72.18 34.90
C LEU A 372 17.97 -72.91 34.09
N LEU A 373 18.81 -72.17 33.37
CA LEU A 373 19.94 -72.75 32.64
C LEU A 373 20.97 -73.37 33.58
N GLU A 374 21.21 -72.77 34.74
CA GLU A 374 22.17 -73.30 35.72
C GLU A 374 21.62 -74.49 36.52
N ILE A 375 20.32 -74.54 36.76
CA ILE A 375 19.63 -75.75 37.24
C ILE A 375 19.73 -76.88 36.21
N ARG A 376 19.58 -76.58 34.91
CA ARG A 376 19.73 -77.57 33.83
C ARG A 376 21.19 -78.03 33.67
N ARG A 377 22.16 -77.15 33.88
CA ARG A 377 23.59 -77.47 33.87
C ARG A 377 23.97 -78.38 35.02
N ALA A 378 23.39 -78.18 36.21
CA ALA A 378 23.56 -79.05 37.36
C ALA A 378 22.86 -80.43 37.20
N GLY A 379 21.83 -80.53 36.34
CA GLY A 379 21.13 -81.78 36.03
C GLY A 379 21.80 -82.66 34.95
N LEU A 380 22.73 -82.12 34.15
CA LEU A 380 23.41 -82.83 33.05
C LEU A 380 24.74 -83.49 33.47
N SER A 381 25.12 -83.40 34.74
CA SER A 381 26.31 -84.06 35.31
C SER A 381 26.10 -85.52 35.76
N GLY A 382 24.95 -86.12 35.46
CA GLY A 382 24.65 -87.54 35.75
C GLY A 382 24.59 -88.42 34.50
N GLU A 383 25.61 -89.28 34.34
CA GLU A 383 25.69 -90.55 33.59
C GLU A 383 25.55 -90.61 32.04
N LYS A 384 26.60 -91.19 31.41
CA LYS A 384 26.68 -91.69 30.01
C LYS A 384 26.00 -93.07 29.88
N PRO A 385 25.50 -93.45 28.67
CA PRO A 385 26.09 -94.62 27.94
C PRO A 385 25.95 -94.50 26.37
N PRO A 386 26.16 -95.55 25.53
CA PRO A 386 27.38 -95.81 24.76
C PRO A 386 27.24 -95.80 23.20
N GLU A 387 28.38 -96.01 22.51
CA GLU A 387 28.68 -95.80 21.08
C GLU A 387 28.21 -96.91 20.10
N GLY A 388 27.89 -96.52 18.86
CA GLY A 388 27.73 -97.38 17.66
C GLY A 388 27.84 -96.54 16.35
N PRO A 389 28.32 -97.08 15.21
CA PRO A 389 28.89 -96.28 14.10
C PRO A 389 27.87 -95.83 13.04
N PRO A 390 28.09 -94.71 12.31
CA PRO A 390 27.19 -94.26 11.26
C PRO A 390 27.59 -94.74 9.85
N ASP A 391 26.58 -95.08 9.04
CA ASP A 391 26.69 -95.35 7.60
C ASP A 391 26.53 -94.05 6.80
N GLU A 392 27.61 -93.60 6.15
CA GLU A 392 27.65 -92.47 5.24
C GLU A 392 27.57 -92.94 3.78
N ARG A 393 26.40 -92.81 3.12
CA ARG A 393 26.35 -92.61 1.65
C ARG A 393 25.00 -92.17 1.01
N GLY A 394 24.00 -91.73 1.78
CA GLY A 394 22.68 -91.35 1.23
C GLY A 394 22.29 -89.86 1.28
N SER A 395 22.99 -89.02 2.06
CA SER A 395 22.46 -87.71 2.51
C SER A 395 22.84 -86.50 1.65
N VAL A 396 23.82 -86.62 0.75
CA VAL A 396 24.38 -85.44 0.03
C VAL A 396 23.49 -84.99 -1.16
N ARG A 397 22.74 -85.91 -1.80
CA ARG A 397 21.86 -85.56 -2.95
C ARG A 397 20.56 -84.87 -2.54
N TRP A 398 19.98 -85.25 -1.41
CA TRP A 398 18.80 -84.58 -0.87
C TRP A 398 19.17 -83.22 -0.26
N GLY A 399 20.33 -83.10 0.39
CA GLY A 399 20.81 -81.82 0.92
C GLY A 399 20.92 -80.72 -0.15
N ALA A 400 21.45 -81.05 -1.34
CA ALA A 400 21.54 -80.11 -2.46
C ALA A 400 20.16 -79.75 -3.07
N LEU A 401 19.24 -80.70 -3.16
CA LEU A 401 17.87 -80.46 -3.66
C LEU A 401 17.06 -79.59 -2.69
N TRP A 402 17.14 -79.85 -1.38
CA TRP A 402 16.52 -79.04 -0.35
C TRP A 402 17.15 -77.63 -0.25
N LEU A 403 18.46 -77.49 -0.51
CA LEU A 403 19.12 -76.20 -0.65
C LEU A 403 18.62 -75.42 -1.87
N MET A 404 18.43 -76.05 -3.03
CA MET A 404 17.91 -75.37 -4.23
C MET A 404 16.42 -75.02 -4.11
N VAL A 405 15.60 -75.89 -3.54
CA VAL A 405 14.19 -75.59 -3.24
C VAL A 405 14.08 -74.52 -2.16
N GLY A 406 14.94 -74.56 -1.13
CA GLY A 406 15.03 -73.53 -0.11
C GLY A 406 15.48 -72.17 -0.66
N LEU A 407 16.48 -72.16 -1.56
CA LEU A 407 16.96 -70.95 -2.22
C LEU A 407 15.93 -70.40 -3.21
N GLY A 408 15.28 -71.26 -3.99
CA GLY A 408 14.19 -70.88 -4.90
C GLY A 408 12.98 -70.32 -4.14
N GLY A 409 12.61 -70.94 -3.02
CA GLY A 409 11.58 -70.44 -2.12
C GLY A 409 11.96 -69.11 -1.48
N LEU A 410 13.21 -68.95 -1.06
CA LEU A 410 13.72 -67.68 -0.52
C LEU A 410 13.68 -66.57 -1.58
N LEU A 411 14.13 -66.84 -2.80
CA LEU A 411 14.11 -65.87 -3.90
C LEU A 411 12.69 -65.46 -4.28
N LEU A 412 11.75 -66.41 -4.35
CA LEU A 412 10.34 -66.13 -4.58
C LEU A 412 9.73 -65.30 -3.44
N THR A 413 10.08 -65.62 -2.19
CA THR A 413 9.63 -64.88 -1.01
C THR A 413 10.14 -63.44 -1.01
N VAL A 414 11.43 -63.24 -1.32
CA VAL A 414 12.04 -61.91 -1.47
C VAL A 414 11.37 -61.13 -2.60
N PHE A 415 11.08 -61.78 -3.75
CA PHE A 415 10.37 -61.16 -4.86
C PHE A 415 8.95 -60.73 -4.47
N LEU A 416 8.18 -61.60 -3.80
CA LEU A 416 6.84 -61.25 -3.31
C LEU A 416 6.88 -60.11 -2.28
N LEU A 417 7.82 -60.14 -1.33
CA LEU A 417 8.02 -59.05 -0.39
C LEU A 417 8.35 -57.73 -1.11
N MET A 418 9.15 -57.79 -2.17
CA MET A 418 9.47 -56.62 -2.99
C MET A 418 8.25 -56.02 -3.67
N GLN A 419 7.30 -56.85 -4.13
CA GLN A 419 6.05 -56.38 -4.75
C GLN A 419 5.11 -55.76 -3.71
N VAL A 420 4.94 -56.40 -2.55
CA VAL A 420 4.07 -55.90 -1.47
C VAL A 420 4.56 -54.57 -0.93
N THR A 421 5.88 -54.42 -0.73
CA THR A 421 6.50 -53.20 -0.22
C THR A 421 6.47 -52.02 -1.19
N SER A 422 6.18 -52.26 -2.47
CA SER A 422 6.00 -51.21 -3.49
C SER A 422 4.55 -50.68 -3.58
N THR A 423 3.61 -51.25 -2.82
CA THR A 423 2.19 -50.86 -2.90
C THR A 423 1.89 -49.57 -2.12
N PRO A 424 0.98 -48.70 -2.61
CA PRO A 424 0.56 -47.49 -1.88
C PRO A 424 -0.01 -47.78 -0.49
N ALA A 425 -0.71 -48.92 -0.34
CA ALA A 425 -1.28 -49.35 0.94
C ALA A 425 -0.21 -49.68 1.97
N PHE A 426 0.90 -50.30 1.55
CA PHE A 426 2.05 -50.53 2.44
C PHE A 426 2.64 -49.20 2.92
N CYS A 427 2.85 -48.24 2.01
CA CYS A 427 3.35 -46.91 2.38
C CYS A 427 2.40 -46.19 3.36
N GLY A 428 1.08 -46.30 3.17
CA GLY A 428 0.07 -45.75 4.08
C GLY A 428 -0.01 -46.43 5.45
N SER A 429 0.62 -47.61 5.64
CA SER A 429 0.70 -48.26 6.95
C SER A 429 1.64 -47.55 7.94
N CYS A 430 2.53 -46.69 7.43
CA CYS A 430 3.42 -45.88 8.25
C CYS A 430 2.74 -44.56 8.66
N HIS A 431 2.71 -44.22 9.96
CA HIS A 431 2.00 -43.02 10.44
C HIS A 431 2.51 -41.70 9.82
N VAL A 432 3.80 -41.64 9.50
CA VAL A 432 4.45 -40.44 8.93
C VAL A 432 4.02 -40.20 7.48
N MET A 433 3.63 -41.28 6.78
CA MET A 433 3.18 -41.22 5.39
C MET A 433 1.67 -40.99 5.27
N GLN A 434 0.92 -41.09 6.38
CA GLN A 434 -0.54 -41.05 6.36
C GLN A 434 -1.13 -39.76 5.76
N PRO A 435 -0.64 -38.54 6.10
CA PRO A 435 -1.14 -37.32 5.47
C PRO A 435 -0.89 -37.28 3.95
N TYR A 436 0.26 -37.78 3.51
CA TYR A 436 0.65 -37.83 2.09
C TYR A 436 -0.17 -38.85 1.31
N TYR A 437 -0.45 -40.02 1.91
CA TYR A 437 -1.32 -41.03 1.33
C TYR A 437 -2.75 -40.50 1.13
N GLN A 438 -3.31 -39.79 2.11
CA GLN A 438 -4.64 -39.18 1.97
C GLN A 438 -4.67 -38.10 0.88
N SER A 439 -3.63 -37.28 0.81
CA SER A 439 -3.48 -36.26 -0.24
C SER A 439 -3.39 -36.87 -1.65
N TRP A 440 -2.57 -37.92 -1.81
CA TRP A 440 -2.48 -38.70 -3.05
C TRP A 440 -3.83 -39.30 -3.44
N LYS A 441 -4.55 -39.92 -2.48
CA LYS A 441 -5.86 -40.53 -2.69
C LYS A 441 -6.93 -39.53 -3.17
N ALA A 442 -6.83 -38.27 -2.72
CA ALA A 442 -7.70 -37.17 -3.13
C ALA A 442 -7.27 -36.50 -4.45
N SER A 443 -6.07 -36.78 -4.96
CA SER A 443 -5.53 -36.18 -6.17
C SER A 443 -5.99 -36.86 -7.47
N THR A 444 -5.70 -36.23 -8.61
CA THR A 444 -5.87 -36.83 -9.95
C THR A 444 -4.96 -38.04 -10.16
N HIS A 445 -3.87 -38.18 -9.38
CA HIS A 445 -2.89 -39.26 -9.48
C HIS A 445 -3.21 -40.47 -8.58
N ARG A 446 -4.40 -40.56 -7.98
CA ARG A 446 -4.81 -41.64 -7.05
C ARG A 446 -4.72 -43.07 -7.59
N ASN A 447 -4.54 -43.25 -8.90
CA ASN A 447 -4.41 -44.56 -9.55
C ASN A 447 -2.96 -44.89 -9.94
N VAL A 448 -2.01 -44.00 -9.65
CA VAL A 448 -0.58 -44.17 -9.94
C VAL A 448 0.13 -44.61 -8.66
N PRO A 449 0.84 -45.76 -8.66
CA PRO A 449 1.64 -46.21 -7.53
C PRO A 449 2.67 -45.16 -7.08
N CYS A 450 2.88 -45.01 -5.77
CA CYS A 450 3.83 -44.03 -5.23
C CYS A 450 5.27 -44.21 -5.78
N VAL A 451 5.66 -45.47 -6.00
CA VAL A 451 7.00 -45.84 -6.49
C VAL A 451 7.27 -45.37 -7.92
N ASP A 452 6.24 -45.23 -8.76
CA ASP A 452 6.42 -44.83 -10.16
C ASP A 452 6.89 -43.37 -10.27
N CYS A 453 6.54 -42.56 -9.27
CA CYS A 453 7.00 -41.18 -9.14
C CYS A 453 8.31 -41.08 -8.36
N HIS A 454 8.42 -41.73 -7.20
CA HIS A 454 9.54 -41.57 -6.26
C HIS A 454 10.79 -42.40 -6.61
N ILE A 455 10.69 -43.38 -7.52
CA ILE A 455 11.83 -44.18 -8.00
C ILE A 455 11.98 -43.95 -9.50
N PRO A 456 13.08 -43.35 -9.98
CA PRO A 456 13.31 -43.12 -11.42
C PRO A 456 13.44 -44.44 -12.20
N PRO A 457 13.19 -44.45 -13.53
CA PRO A 457 13.10 -45.70 -14.28
C PRO A 457 14.48 -46.34 -14.40
N GLY A 458 14.57 -47.64 -14.14
CA GLY A 458 15.81 -48.42 -14.26
C GLY A 458 16.06 -49.34 -13.08
N ILE A 459 16.54 -50.56 -13.36
CA ILE A 459 16.76 -51.62 -12.37
C ILE A 459 17.73 -51.18 -11.26
N THR A 460 18.81 -50.46 -11.61
CA THR A 460 19.80 -49.97 -10.64
C THR A 460 19.22 -48.95 -9.64
N SER A 461 18.33 -48.08 -10.12
CA SER A 461 17.64 -47.08 -9.29
C SER A 461 16.66 -47.72 -8.31
N GLU A 462 15.96 -48.77 -8.76
CA GLU A 462 15.02 -49.53 -7.93
C GLU A 462 15.71 -50.26 -6.78
N PHE A 463 16.84 -50.93 -7.05
CA PHE A 463 17.65 -51.57 -6.00
C PHE A 463 18.21 -50.56 -4.99
N ARG A 464 18.78 -49.45 -5.47
CA ARG A 464 19.34 -48.40 -4.59
C ARG A 464 18.26 -47.82 -3.67
N LYS A 465 17.10 -47.47 -4.23
CA LYS A 465 15.99 -46.88 -3.45
C LYS A 465 15.38 -47.86 -2.47
N LYS A 466 15.32 -49.15 -2.79
CA LYS A 466 14.89 -50.19 -1.83
C LYS A 466 15.87 -50.37 -0.67
N TYR A 467 17.18 -50.26 -0.92
CA TYR A 467 18.19 -50.25 0.14
C TYR A 467 18.07 -49.00 1.04
N GLU A 468 17.86 -47.81 0.46
CA GLU A 468 17.57 -46.59 1.23
C GLU A 468 16.28 -46.74 2.06
N ALA A 469 15.21 -47.31 1.49
CA ALA A 469 13.96 -47.57 2.20
C ALA A 469 14.12 -48.54 3.37
N LEU A 470 15.03 -49.53 3.28
CA LEU A 470 15.38 -50.41 4.39
C LEU A 470 15.98 -49.61 5.55
N SER A 471 16.86 -48.64 5.27
CA SER A 471 17.42 -47.76 6.30
C SER A 471 16.35 -46.89 6.97
N MET A 472 15.35 -46.42 6.20
CA MET A 472 14.20 -45.68 6.74
C MET A 472 13.32 -46.56 7.62
N ALA A 473 13.10 -47.82 7.23
CA ALA A 473 12.36 -48.78 8.06
C ALA A 473 13.07 -49.04 9.39
N VAL A 474 14.41 -49.16 9.39
CA VAL A 474 15.22 -49.26 10.61
C VAL A 474 15.09 -47.99 11.46
N GLN A 475 15.15 -46.81 10.85
CA GLN A 475 14.96 -45.53 11.57
C GLN A 475 13.55 -45.41 12.18
N TYR A 476 12.52 -45.88 11.47
CA TYR A 476 11.14 -45.94 11.95
C TYR A 476 11.00 -46.86 13.17
N ILE A 477 11.57 -48.07 13.10
CA ILE A 477 11.57 -49.06 14.19
C ILE A 477 12.35 -48.53 15.41
N THR A 478 13.46 -47.83 15.18
CA THR A 478 14.32 -47.28 16.24
C THR A 478 13.90 -45.90 16.73
N HIS A 479 12.85 -45.30 16.15
CA HIS A 479 12.40 -43.93 16.44
C HIS A 479 13.47 -42.84 16.28
N THR A 480 14.42 -43.04 15.36
CA THR A 480 15.54 -42.11 15.10
C THR A 480 15.31 -41.20 13.89
N TYR A 481 14.10 -41.20 13.33
CA TYR A 481 13.74 -40.42 12.14
C TYR A 481 13.47 -38.95 12.47
N GLY A 482 13.79 -38.06 11.52
CA GLY A 482 13.45 -36.64 11.60
C GLY A 482 11.99 -36.35 11.28
N PRO A 483 11.48 -35.15 11.63
CA PRO A 483 10.05 -34.82 11.50
C PRO A 483 9.55 -34.67 10.05
N ASN A 484 10.44 -34.43 9.09
CA ASN A 484 10.05 -34.16 7.70
C ASN A 484 10.65 -35.21 6.74
N PRO A 485 9.87 -36.21 6.29
CA PRO A 485 10.29 -37.04 5.16
C PRO A 485 10.31 -36.20 3.89
N TRP A 486 11.46 -36.16 3.21
CA TRP A 486 11.62 -35.48 1.93
C TRP A 486 12.06 -36.49 0.87
N ALA A 487 11.59 -36.32 -0.36
CA ALA A 487 12.00 -37.15 -1.49
C ALA A 487 12.11 -36.32 -2.77
N GLU A 488 13.27 -36.32 -3.39
CA GLU A 488 13.48 -35.69 -4.69
C GLU A 488 12.82 -36.55 -5.78
N VAL A 489 11.97 -35.93 -6.60
CA VAL A 489 11.30 -36.57 -7.75
C VAL A 489 11.91 -36.00 -9.02
N GLU A 490 12.46 -36.87 -9.85
CA GLU A 490 13.07 -36.51 -11.13
C GLU A 490 12.01 -36.30 -12.23
N ASP A 491 12.26 -35.36 -13.14
CA ASP A 491 11.35 -35.07 -14.27
C ASP A 491 11.12 -36.29 -15.16
N ALA A 492 12.10 -37.20 -15.24
CA ALA A 492 11.99 -38.46 -15.98
C ALA A 492 10.88 -39.37 -15.44
N SER A 493 10.53 -39.28 -14.16
CA SER A 493 9.38 -40.01 -13.59
C SER A 493 8.05 -39.43 -14.08
N CYS A 494 7.95 -38.09 -14.17
CA CYS A 494 6.74 -37.43 -14.71
C CYS A 494 6.54 -37.74 -16.20
N LEU A 495 7.62 -37.75 -16.98
CA LEU A 495 7.59 -37.97 -18.43
C LEU A 495 7.33 -39.43 -18.85
N ARG A 496 7.13 -40.36 -17.91
CA ARG A 496 6.65 -41.71 -18.22
C ARG A 496 5.18 -41.74 -18.59
N CYS A 497 4.40 -40.88 -17.95
CA CYS A 497 2.95 -40.80 -18.12
C CYS A 497 2.51 -39.50 -18.81
N HIS A 498 3.31 -38.42 -18.71
CA HIS A 498 3.05 -37.17 -19.43
C HIS A 498 3.79 -37.15 -20.77
N GLU A 499 3.05 -36.94 -21.87
CA GLU A 499 3.62 -36.80 -23.21
C GLU A 499 4.54 -35.57 -23.31
N ARG A 500 5.68 -35.72 -23.98
CA ARG A 500 6.64 -34.62 -24.25
C ARG A 500 6.04 -33.48 -25.08
N ARG A 501 4.88 -33.69 -25.72
CA ARG A 501 4.13 -32.66 -26.46
C ARG A 501 3.69 -31.50 -25.57
N LEU A 502 3.43 -31.73 -24.28
CA LEU A 502 3.05 -30.68 -23.31
C LEU A 502 4.18 -29.67 -23.03
N LEU A 503 5.42 -29.99 -23.45
CA LEU A 503 6.55 -29.07 -23.40
C LEU A 503 6.52 -28.02 -24.52
N GLN A 504 5.62 -28.17 -25.51
CA GLN A 504 5.46 -27.25 -26.64
C GLN A 504 3.96 -26.92 -26.79
N GLY A 505 3.48 -25.90 -26.07
CA GLY A 505 2.07 -25.49 -26.11
C GLY A 505 1.70 -24.47 -25.02
N LYS A 506 0.65 -23.68 -25.30
CA LYS A 506 0.04 -22.75 -24.34
C LYS A 506 -1.14 -23.42 -23.65
N GLU A 507 -1.07 -23.54 -22.34
CA GLU A 507 -2.13 -24.06 -21.48
C GLU A 507 -2.83 -22.93 -20.73
N VAL A 508 -4.12 -23.09 -20.44
CA VAL A 508 -4.88 -22.11 -19.64
C VAL A 508 -5.07 -22.63 -18.23
N PHE A 509 -4.50 -21.95 -17.25
CA PHE A 509 -4.63 -22.26 -15.83
C PHE A 509 -5.30 -21.09 -15.09
N HIS A 510 -6.51 -21.27 -14.56
CA HIS A 510 -7.28 -20.22 -13.87
C HIS A 510 -7.40 -18.89 -14.65
N GLY A 511 -7.53 -18.97 -15.99
CA GLY A 511 -7.59 -17.79 -16.86
C GLY A 511 -6.23 -17.19 -17.23
N ILE A 512 -5.13 -17.79 -16.77
CA ILE A 512 -3.76 -17.45 -17.13
C ILE A 512 -3.28 -18.33 -18.28
N VAL A 513 -2.73 -17.73 -19.32
CA VAL A 513 -2.09 -18.47 -20.43
C VAL A 513 -0.62 -18.73 -20.07
N PHE A 514 -0.24 -20.00 -19.92
CA PHE A 514 1.10 -20.42 -19.55
C PHE A 514 1.74 -21.31 -20.63
N ASP A 515 3.04 -21.13 -20.88
CA ASP A 515 3.81 -21.90 -21.86
C ASP A 515 5.00 -22.58 -21.18
N HIS A 516 5.10 -23.90 -21.30
CA HIS A 516 6.16 -24.70 -20.66
C HIS A 516 7.51 -24.57 -21.37
N ALA A 517 7.55 -24.35 -22.69
CA ALA A 517 8.77 -24.28 -23.48
C ALA A 517 9.75 -23.22 -22.95
N PRO A 518 9.37 -21.94 -22.78
CA PRO A 518 10.27 -20.93 -22.27
C PRO A 518 10.70 -21.19 -20.82
N HIS A 519 9.95 -21.95 -20.02
CA HIS A 519 10.29 -22.14 -18.60
C HIS A 519 11.19 -23.34 -18.37
N LEU A 520 11.04 -24.42 -19.15
CA LEU A 520 11.76 -25.69 -18.94
C LEU A 520 12.94 -25.89 -19.89
N LEU A 521 12.91 -25.30 -21.10
CA LEU A 521 13.95 -25.51 -22.11
C LEU A 521 15.07 -24.46 -22.05
N GLU A 522 14.81 -23.30 -21.46
CA GLU A 522 15.75 -22.19 -21.35
C GLU A 522 16.21 -21.99 -19.90
N LEU A 523 17.44 -21.50 -19.72
CA LEU A 523 17.90 -21.02 -18.42
C LEU A 523 17.15 -19.73 -18.05
N ARG A 524 16.49 -19.72 -16.89
CA ARG A 524 15.77 -18.55 -16.37
C ARG A 524 16.49 -18.04 -15.15
N ARG A 525 16.98 -16.79 -15.20
CA ARG A 525 17.81 -16.19 -14.13
C ARG A 525 19.01 -17.08 -13.73
N GLY A 526 19.64 -17.74 -14.71
CA GLY A 526 20.82 -18.58 -14.51
C GLY A 526 20.55 -19.97 -13.90
N MET A 527 19.28 -20.34 -13.75
CA MET A 527 18.86 -21.63 -13.17
C MET A 527 18.00 -22.41 -14.17
N ARG A 528 18.12 -23.74 -14.13
CA ARG A 528 17.29 -24.67 -14.90
C ARG A 528 16.14 -25.11 -14.01
N LEU A 529 14.92 -24.81 -14.45
CA LEU A 529 13.70 -25.21 -13.74
C LEU A 529 13.39 -26.68 -14.00
N ARG A 530 12.73 -27.31 -13.04
CA ARG A 530 12.21 -28.69 -13.10
C ARG A 530 10.69 -28.66 -13.06
N CYS A 531 10.03 -29.75 -13.43
CA CYS A 531 8.56 -29.85 -13.38
C CYS A 531 8.03 -29.52 -11.97
N THR A 532 8.75 -30.04 -10.95
CA THR A 532 8.42 -29.87 -9.54
C THR A 532 8.78 -28.51 -8.96
N SER A 533 9.45 -27.63 -9.72
CA SER A 533 9.67 -26.23 -9.31
C SER A 533 8.36 -25.45 -9.26
N CYS A 534 7.39 -25.81 -10.10
CA CYS A 534 6.05 -25.20 -10.13
C CYS A 534 4.99 -26.18 -9.61
N HIS A 535 5.09 -27.47 -9.95
CA HIS A 535 4.25 -28.53 -9.41
C HIS A 535 4.82 -29.04 -8.08
N SER A 536 4.80 -28.21 -7.05
CA SER A 536 5.38 -28.57 -5.76
C SER A 536 4.68 -29.78 -5.15
N GLN A 537 5.45 -30.57 -4.40
CA GLN A 537 4.99 -31.87 -3.92
C GLN A 537 3.87 -31.77 -2.88
N ILE A 538 3.78 -30.63 -2.18
CA ILE A 538 2.82 -30.37 -1.11
C ILE A 538 2.40 -28.90 -1.16
N VAL A 539 1.26 -28.61 -1.79
CA VAL A 539 0.58 -27.31 -1.65
C VAL A 539 -0.55 -27.51 -0.66
N GLN A 540 -0.39 -27.06 0.59
CA GLN A 540 -1.46 -27.04 1.61
C GLN A 540 -2.38 -28.29 1.62
N GLY A 541 -1.81 -29.49 1.64
CA GLY A 541 -2.57 -30.76 1.71
C GLY A 541 -3.00 -31.35 0.36
N LEU A 542 -2.59 -30.79 -0.78
CA LEU A 542 -2.78 -31.34 -2.13
C LEU A 542 -1.46 -31.85 -2.74
N HIS A 543 -1.51 -33.04 -3.33
CA HIS A 543 -0.35 -33.75 -3.87
C HIS A 543 -0.10 -33.33 -5.32
N ILE A 544 1.08 -32.74 -5.59
CA ILE A 544 1.59 -32.37 -6.92
C ILE A 544 0.62 -31.43 -7.67
N THR A 545 0.47 -30.21 -7.17
CA THR A 545 -0.33 -29.15 -7.81
C THR A 545 0.51 -27.90 -8.07
N VAL A 546 0.04 -27.03 -8.97
CA VAL A 546 0.76 -25.80 -9.30
C VAL A 546 0.73 -24.84 -8.12
N THR A 547 1.89 -24.35 -7.71
CA THR A 547 2.04 -23.38 -6.63
C THR A 547 2.04 -21.96 -7.19
N GLU A 548 0.91 -21.25 -7.06
CA GLU A 548 0.73 -19.91 -7.64
C GLU A 548 1.78 -18.90 -7.15
N SER A 549 2.21 -19.01 -5.90
CA SER A 549 3.23 -18.13 -5.32
C SER A 549 4.61 -18.26 -5.98
N THR A 550 4.95 -19.41 -6.58
CA THR A 550 6.18 -19.57 -7.36
C THR A 550 6.18 -18.64 -8.58
N CYS A 551 5.03 -18.50 -9.24
CA CYS A 551 4.86 -17.58 -10.37
C CYS A 551 5.15 -16.15 -9.92
N PHE A 552 4.57 -15.73 -8.80
CA PHE A 552 4.69 -14.38 -8.27
C PHE A 552 6.11 -14.07 -7.78
N LEU A 553 6.77 -15.03 -7.13
CA LEU A 553 8.17 -14.91 -6.70
C LEU A 553 9.11 -14.67 -7.87
N CYS A 554 8.96 -15.44 -8.96
CA CYS A 554 9.84 -15.31 -10.11
C CYS A 554 9.55 -14.03 -10.91
N HIS A 555 8.28 -13.70 -11.15
CA HIS A 555 7.90 -12.61 -12.03
C HIS A 555 7.87 -11.23 -11.35
N PHE A 556 7.61 -11.14 -10.03
CA PHE A 556 7.51 -9.85 -9.32
C PHE A 556 8.72 -9.50 -8.46
N LYS A 557 9.51 -10.48 -7.97
CA LYS A 557 10.69 -10.17 -7.15
C LYS A 557 11.71 -9.35 -7.95
N ASN A 558 12.06 -8.19 -7.40
CA ASN A 558 12.96 -7.19 -7.97
C ASN A 558 12.50 -6.65 -9.34
N GLN A 559 11.19 -6.66 -9.62
CA GLN A 559 10.62 -6.16 -10.87
C GLN A 559 9.59 -5.06 -10.58
N ARG A 560 9.55 -4.02 -11.43
CA ARG A 560 8.45 -3.06 -11.42
C ARG A 560 7.22 -3.74 -12.03
N LEU A 561 6.07 -3.61 -11.38
CA LEU A 561 4.81 -4.18 -11.87
C LEU A 561 4.47 -3.58 -13.26
N GLY A 562 4.01 -4.40 -14.19
CA GLY A 562 3.64 -3.94 -15.54
C GLY A 562 4.79 -3.86 -16.55
N VAL A 563 6.04 -4.21 -16.18
CA VAL A 563 7.19 -4.22 -17.11
C VAL A 563 7.95 -5.55 -17.12
N GLY A 564 8.64 -5.81 -18.23
CA GLY A 564 9.47 -7.02 -18.41
C GLY A 564 8.70 -8.32 -18.12
N PRO A 565 9.19 -9.17 -17.20
CA PRO A 565 8.50 -10.41 -16.81
C PRO A 565 7.26 -10.17 -15.93
N ALA A 566 7.09 -8.97 -15.35
CA ALA A 566 5.92 -8.59 -14.56
C ALA A 566 4.80 -7.92 -15.39
N ARG A 567 4.86 -8.00 -16.72
CA ARG A 567 3.82 -7.46 -17.61
C ARG A 567 2.52 -8.22 -17.40
N CYS A 568 1.44 -7.49 -17.16
CA CYS A 568 0.13 -8.03 -16.88
C CYS A 568 -0.36 -8.93 -18.03
N GLU A 569 -0.17 -8.50 -19.27
CA GLU A 569 -0.65 -9.20 -20.49
C GLU A 569 0.08 -10.52 -20.78
N LEU A 570 1.19 -10.82 -20.09
CA LEU A 570 1.83 -12.13 -20.19
C LEU A 570 0.96 -13.23 -19.57
N CYS A 571 0.16 -12.85 -18.56
CA CYS A 571 -0.67 -13.78 -17.80
C CYS A 571 -2.16 -13.48 -17.96
N HIS A 572 -2.55 -12.21 -18.00
CA HIS A 572 -3.95 -11.77 -17.99
C HIS A 572 -4.44 -11.30 -19.35
N ILE A 573 -5.69 -11.62 -19.68
CA ILE A 573 -6.37 -11.08 -20.85
C ILE A 573 -7.28 -9.93 -20.37
N PRO A 574 -7.07 -8.67 -20.83
CA PRO A 574 -7.95 -7.56 -20.48
C PRO A 574 -9.40 -7.84 -20.89
N PRO A 575 -10.40 -7.48 -20.06
CA PRO A 575 -11.81 -7.66 -20.39
C PRO A 575 -12.17 -7.03 -21.73
N ALA A 576 -13.02 -7.70 -22.51
CA ALA A 576 -13.54 -7.16 -23.76
C ALA A 576 -14.75 -6.25 -23.48
N GLY A 577 -14.64 -4.97 -23.86
CA GLY A 577 -15.72 -3.99 -23.76
C GLY A 577 -15.83 -3.28 -22.40
N PRO A 578 -16.91 -2.49 -22.21
CA PRO A 578 -17.06 -1.63 -21.04
C PRO A 578 -17.41 -2.41 -19.77
N VAL A 579 -16.66 -2.11 -18.71
CA VAL A 579 -16.86 -2.65 -17.36
C VAL A 579 -17.37 -1.53 -16.46
N GLU A 580 -18.37 -1.82 -15.62
CA GLU A 580 -18.88 -0.86 -14.65
C GLU A 580 -18.33 -1.14 -13.24
N ALA A 581 -17.78 -0.11 -12.60
CA ALA A 581 -17.32 -0.16 -11.22
C ALA A 581 -17.70 1.12 -10.48
N GLN A 582 -18.39 0.99 -9.33
CA GLN A 582 -18.83 2.10 -8.48
C GLN A 582 -19.59 3.23 -9.23
N GLY A 583 -20.41 2.86 -10.22
CA GLY A 583 -21.18 3.80 -11.04
C GLY A 583 -20.35 4.57 -12.06
N VAL A 584 -19.15 4.08 -12.40
CA VAL A 584 -18.31 4.55 -13.51
C VAL A 584 -18.17 3.42 -14.51
N ARG A 585 -18.58 3.67 -15.76
CA ARG A 585 -18.41 2.77 -16.89
C ARG A 585 -17.09 3.06 -17.58
N PHE A 586 -16.26 2.04 -17.78
CA PHE A 586 -14.91 2.18 -18.32
C PHE A 586 -14.56 1.04 -19.28
N ASP A 587 -14.15 1.39 -20.51
CA ASP A 587 -13.79 0.42 -21.54
C ASP A 587 -12.28 0.16 -21.54
N HIS A 588 -11.90 -1.10 -21.32
CA HIS A 588 -10.48 -1.51 -21.35
C HIS A 588 -9.94 -1.55 -22.80
N GLY A 589 -10.80 -1.49 -23.81
CA GLY A 589 -10.41 -1.23 -25.20
C GLY A 589 -9.74 0.13 -25.36
N ASP A 590 -10.20 1.15 -24.62
CA ASP A 590 -9.58 2.48 -24.63
C ASP A 590 -8.22 2.46 -23.92
N VAL A 591 -8.06 1.67 -22.84
CA VAL A 591 -6.76 1.45 -22.17
C VAL A 591 -5.71 0.97 -23.17
N ARG A 592 -6.06 -0.03 -23.98
CA ARG A 592 -5.18 -0.55 -25.02
C ARG A 592 -4.95 0.48 -26.14
N ARG A 593 -6.00 1.16 -26.58
CA ARG A 593 -5.95 2.15 -27.66
C ARG A 593 -5.04 3.34 -27.32
N PHE A 594 -5.07 3.80 -26.08
CA PHE A 594 -4.29 4.95 -25.62
C PHE A 594 -2.98 4.55 -24.92
N GLY A 595 -2.71 3.24 -24.78
CA GLY A 595 -1.47 2.73 -24.19
C GLY A 595 -1.31 3.09 -22.71
N MET A 596 -2.41 3.10 -21.94
CA MET A 596 -2.37 3.46 -20.53
C MET A 596 -1.67 2.37 -19.68
N ASP A 597 -0.86 2.77 -18.71
CA ASP A 597 -0.23 1.81 -17.80
C ASP A 597 -1.28 1.22 -16.85
N CYS A 598 -1.40 -0.11 -16.82
CA CYS A 598 -2.37 -0.82 -15.99
C CYS A 598 -2.26 -0.43 -14.50
N VAL A 599 -1.05 -0.10 -14.04
CA VAL A 599 -0.78 0.22 -12.63
C VAL A 599 -1.28 1.61 -12.21
N TRP A 600 -1.70 2.47 -13.14
CA TRP A 600 -2.35 3.74 -12.83
C TRP A 600 -3.70 3.54 -12.15
N CYS A 601 -4.38 2.42 -12.44
CA CYS A 601 -5.65 2.04 -11.80
C CYS A 601 -5.50 0.80 -10.90
N HIS A 602 -4.61 -0.15 -11.27
CA HIS A 602 -4.39 -1.41 -10.54
C HIS A 602 -3.13 -1.35 -9.64
N GLN A 603 -3.10 -0.34 -8.78
CA GLN A 603 -1.96 0.03 -7.94
C GLN A 603 -1.49 -1.06 -6.95
N ARG A 604 -2.44 -1.76 -6.33
CA ARG A 604 -2.20 -2.69 -5.23
C ARG A 604 -2.51 -4.12 -5.67
N SER A 605 -1.89 -4.53 -6.77
CA SER A 605 -2.04 -5.88 -7.29
C SER A 605 -1.07 -6.87 -6.68
N ILE A 606 -0.05 -6.42 -5.94
CA ILE A 606 0.92 -7.30 -5.25
C ILE A 606 1.17 -6.86 -3.81
N ARG A 607 1.49 -7.82 -2.94
CA ARG A 607 1.92 -7.59 -1.55
C ARG A 607 3.07 -8.54 -1.19
N GLY A 608 4.13 -7.98 -0.61
CA GLY A 608 5.35 -8.71 -0.26
C GLY A 608 6.45 -8.53 -1.31
N GLU A 609 7.71 -8.69 -0.90
CA GLU A 609 8.89 -8.46 -1.75
C GLU A 609 9.65 -9.76 -2.07
N GLY A 610 9.20 -10.90 -1.51
CA GLY A 610 9.88 -12.18 -1.72
C GLY A 610 11.28 -12.25 -1.12
N ALA A 611 11.52 -11.53 -0.01
CA ALA A 611 12.83 -11.47 0.65
C ALA A 611 13.28 -12.85 1.14
N VAL A 612 14.60 -13.04 1.25
CA VAL A 612 15.23 -14.27 1.77
C VAL A 612 15.93 -13.94 3.10
N PRO A 613 15.25 -14.12 4.23
CA PRO A 613 15.88 -13.96 5.53
C PRO A 613 16.99 -14.99 5.77
N ARG A 614 18.12 -14.55 6.33
CA ARG A 614 19.31 -15.40 6.53
C ARG A 614 19.05 -16.56 7.49
N GLU A 615 18.14 -16.37 8.43
CA GLU A 615 17.71 -17.38 9.39
C GLU A 615 17.09 -18.63 8.74
N ARG A 616 16.48 -18.51 7.55
CA ARG A 616 15.94 -19.68 6.83
C ARG A 616 17.01 -20.66 6.38
N CYS A 617 18.24 -20.18 6.17
CA CYS A 617 19.37 -21.02 5.83
C CYS A 617 19.74 -21.98 6.99
N LEU A 618 19.46 -21.58 8.23
CA LEU A 618 19.79 -22.34 9.44
C LEU A 618 18.89 -23.57 9.64
N THR A 619 17.77 -23.64 8.91
CA THR A 619 16.88 -24.81 8.91
C THR A 619 17.59 -26.06 8.37
N CYS A 620 18.54 -25.87 7.44
CA CYS A 620 19.26 -26.97 6.80
C CYS A 620 20.79 -26.89 6.97
N HIS A 621 21.38 -25.70 7.00
CA HIS A 621 22.83 -25.50 7.09
C HIS A 621 23.23 -24.98 8.47
N ASN A 622 24.08 -25.72 9.18
CA ASN A 622 24.64 -25.33 10.48
C ASN A 622 26.15 -25.02 10.43
N GLU A 623 26.77 -25.10 9.25
CA GLU A 623 28.20 -24.88 9.04
C GLU A 623 28.50 -23.42 8.61
N PRO A 624 29.34 -22.66 9.35
CA PRO A 624 29.64 -21.26 9.03
C PRO A 624 30.23 -21.04 7.63
N GLN A 625 30.99 -22.01 7.13
CA GLN A 625 31.66 -21.96 5.82
C GLN A 625 30.64 -21.99 4.66
N ARG A 626 29.56 -22.75 4.79
CA ARG A 626 28.47 -22.77 3.79
C ARG A 626 27.67 -21.47 3.82
N LEU A 627 27.43 -20.92 5.02
CA LEU A 627 26.72 -19.66 5.22
C LEU A 627 27.50 -18.43 4.76
N ALA A 628 28.82 -18.52 4.57
CA ALA A 628 29.64 -17.44 4.03
C ALA A 628 29.30 -17.10 2.57
N ARG A 629 28.73 -18.04 1.81
CA ARG A 629 28.31 -17.85 0.41
C ARG A 629 26.89 -17.32 0.26
N PHE A 630 26.26 -16.83 1.33
CA PHE A 630 24.88 -16.32 1.30
C PHE A 630 24.65 -15.20 0.26
N GLY A 631 25.67 -14.40 -0.06
CA GLY A 631 25.56 -13.32 -1.05
C GLY A 631 25.66 -13.77 -2.53
N ASP A 632 25.97 -15.04 -2.80
CA ASP A 632 26.13 -15.56 -4.16
C ASP A 632 24.83 -16.18 -4.66
N GLU A 633 23.94 -15.35 -5.20
CA GLU A 633 22.61 -15.76 -5.67
C GLU A 633 22.66 -16.84 -6.76
N ALA A 634 23.63 -16.77 -7.67
CA ALA A 634 23.76 -17.71 -8.78
C ALA A 634 24.17 -19.09 -8.29
N TYR A 635 25.16 -19.16 -7.39
CA TYR A 635 25.56 -20.41 -6.75
C TYR A 635 24.41 -21.01 -5.93
N LEU A 636 23.72 -20.18 -5.14
CA LEU A 636 22.62 -20.65 -4.30
C LEU A 636 21.47 -21.24 -5.12
N HIS A 637 21.02 -20.55 -6.17
CA HIS A 637 19.97 -21.08 -7.05
C HIS A 637 20.44 -22.30 -7.84
N HIS A 638 21.69 -22.36 -8.30
CA HIS A 638 22.20 -23.55 -8.97
C HIS A 638 22.15 -24.77 -8.05
N GLN A 639 22.77 -24.68 -6.87
CA GLN A 639 22.84 -25.81 -5.94
C GLN A 639 21.47 -26.20 -5.39
N HIS A 640 20.66 -25.22 -4.97
CA HIS A 640 19.41 -25.52 -4.28
C HIS A 640 18.25 -25.73 -5.25
N VAL A 641 18.14 -24.97 -6.35
CA VAL A 641 17.01 -25.10 -7.29
C VAL A 641 17.34 -26.08 -8.43
N THR A 642 18.49 -25.90 -9.09
CA THR A 642 18.83 -26.71 -10.28
C THR A 642 19.28 -28.12 -9.95
N GLU A 643 20.15 -28.28 -8.94
CA GLU A 643 20.74 -29.59 -8.57
C GLU A 643 19.88 -30.38 -7.59
N HIS A 644 19.33 -29.73 -6.54
CA HIS A 644 18.66 -30.41 -5.43
C HIS A 644 17.18 -30.10 -5.24
N LYS A 645 16.58 -29.26 -6.10
CA LYS A 645 15.12 -29.04 -6.16
C LYS A 645 14.47 -28.61 -4.81
N VAL A 646 15.12 -27.70 -4.10
CA VAL A 646 14.57 -27.01 -2.91
C VAL A 646 13.47 -26.04 -3.35
N GLU A 647 12.34 -26.06 -2.65
CA GLU A 647 11.19 -25.22 -2.99
C GLU A 647 11.53 -23.74 -2.77
N CYS A 648 11.07 -22.87 -3.68
CA CYS A 648 11.40 -21.45 -3.62
C CYS A 648 10.92 -20.83 -2.30
N THR A 649 9.76 -21.25 -1.80
CA THR A 649 9.12 -20.77 -0.58
C THR A 649 9.81 -21.23 0.70
N ASP A 650 10.75 -22.17 0.64
CA ASP A 650 11.55 -22.57 1.81
C ASP A 650 12.57 -21.48 2.15
N CYS A 651 13.06 -20.77 1.12
CA CYS A 651 14.01 -19.68 1.27
C CYS A 651 13.35 -18.30 1.14
N HIS A 652 12.41 -18.13 0.20
CA HIS A 652 11.74 -16.86 -0.06
C HIS A 652 10.43 -16.72 0.72
N GLN A 653 10.20 -15.53 1.25
CA GLN A 653 8.87 -15.11 1.72
C GLN A 653 7.88 -15.08 0.54
N GLU A 654 6.60 -15.30 0.81
CA GLU A 654 5.58 -15.30 -0.23
C GLU A 654 5.27 -13.89 -0.77
N ILE A 655 5.02 -13.78 -2.08
CA ILE A 655 4.41 -12.59 -2.70
C ILE A 655 2.96 -12.95 -3.01
N GLN A 656 2.00 -12.17 -2.51
CA GLN A 656 0.59 -12.33 -2.82
C GLN A 656 0.21 -11.45 -4.01
N HIS A 657 -0.67 -11.94 -4.90
CA HIS A 657 -1.17 -11.24 -6.07
C HIS A 657 -2.70 -11.28 -6.13
N GLY A 658 -3.36 -10.13 -6.34
CA GLY A 658 -4.83 -10.04 -6.39
C GLY A 658 -5.37 -8.62 -6.22
N ARG A 659 -6.70 -8.43 -6.29
CA ARG A 659 -7.36 -7.13 -6.04
C ARG A 659 -7.40 -6.83 -4.53
N LEU A 660 -6.46 -6.04 -4.04
CA LEU A 660 -6.49 -5.53 -2.66
C LEU A 660 -7.46 -4.34 -2.54
N PRO A 661 -8.19 -4.20 -1.41
CA PRO A 661 -9.16 -3.12 -1.23
C PRO A 661 -8.51 -1.73 -1.29
N LEU A 662 -9.18 -0.80 -2.00
CA LEU A 662 -8.83 0.62 -2.07
C LEU A 662 -9.11 1.27 -0.71
N THR A 663 -8.14 1.25 0.19
CA THR A 663 -8.15 2.11 1.37
C THR A 663 -7.51 3.46 1.03
N PRO A 664 -7.97 4.59 1.59
CA PRO A 664 -7.38 5.93 1.40
C PRO A 664 -5.94 6.09 1.91
N ALA A 665 -5.23 4.99 2.15
CA ALA A 665 -3.87 5.00 2.66
C ALA A 665 -2.91 5.59 1.63
N ALA A 666 -2.02 6.43 2.16
CA ALA A 666 -1.00 7.18 1.47
C ALA A 666 -0.38 6.50 0.24
N THR A 667 -0.36 7.23 -0.88
CA THR A 667 0.41 6.86 -2.08
C THR A 667 1.90 6.72 -1.75
N ALA A 668 2.67 6.02 -2.59
CA ALA A 668 4.12 5.87 -2.39
C ALA A 668 4.86 7.23 -2.29
N CYS A 669 4.32 8.26 -2.95
CA CYS A 669 4.81 9.63 -2.94
C CYS A 669 4.72 10.30 -1.55
N GLU A 670 3.64 10.04 -0.80
CA GLU A 670 3.39 10.60 0.54
C GLU A 670 4.36 10.06 1.60
N ARG A 671 4.96 8.88 1.36
CA ARG A 671 6.00 8.33 2.24
C ARG A 671 7.26 9.19 2.27
N CYS A 672 7.48 10.00 1.23
CA CYS A 672 8.63 10.91 1.10
C CYS A 672 8.23 12.40 1.12
N HIS A 673 7.04 12.77 0.61
CA HIS A 673 6.52 14.14 0.56
C HIS A 673 5.44 14.36 1.64
N LEU A 674 5.85 14.50 2.90
CA LEU A 674 4.96 14.60 4.06
C LEU A 674 4.18 15.93 4.17
N SER A 675 4.34 16.85 3.22
CA SER A 675 4.02 18.27 3.44
C SER A 675 3.63 19.04 2.18
N GLY A 676 3.49 18.35 1.04
CA GLY A 676 2.83 18.88 -0.14
C GLY A 676 1.68 17.96 -0.50
N HIS A 677 0.48 18.52 -0.70
CA HIS A 677 -0.75 17.87 -1.23
C HIS A 677 -1.83 17.42 -0.23
N THR A 678 -1.88 17.89 1.02
CA THR A 678 -3.05 17.63 1.90
C THR A 678 -4.34 18.19 1.30
N ALA A 679 -4.34 19.47 0.90
CA ALA A 679 -5.49 20.12 0.25
C ALA A 679 -5.86 19.44 -1.08
N THR A 680 -4.87 19.13 -1.93
CA THR A 680 -5.08 18.44 -3.22
C THR A 680 -5.71 17.06 -3.04
N ARG A 681 -5.21 16.26 -2.07
CA ARG A 681 -5.77 14.96 -1.72
C ARG A 681 -7.19 15.09 -1.18
N ASP A 682 -7.39 15.99 -0.23
CA ASP A 682 -8.70 16.19 0.40
C ASP A 682 -9.72 16.60 -0.66
N LEU A 683 -9.38 17.55 -1.54
CA LEU A 683 -10.24 17.90 -2.67
C LEU A 683 -10.47 16.71 -3.62
N TYR A 684 -9.43 15.95 -3.98
CA TYR A 684 -9.52 14.76 -4.85
C TYR A 684 -10.43 13.66 -4.27
N ALA A 685 -10.32 13.42 -2.96
CA ALA A 685 -11.17 12.52 -2.19
C ALA A 685 -12.54 13.11 -1.85
N GLY A 686 -12.79 14.39 -2.16
CA GLY A 686 -14.06 15.06 -1.91
C GLY A 686 -14.31 15.37 -0.43
N LEU A 687 -13.26 15.65 0.32
CA LEU A 687 -13.24 15.91 1.76
C LEU A 687 -12.74 17.33 2.06
N GLY A 688 -12.86 17.75 3.32
CA GLY A 688 -12.28 19.01 3.82
C GLY A 688 -13.14 20.26 3.61
N GLY A 689 -14.13 20.22 2.74
CA GLY A 689 -15.04 21.35 2.49
C GLY A 689 -16.13 21.54 3.55
N LYS A 690 -16.52 22.80 3.76
CA LYS A 690 -17.55 23.25 4.69
C LYS A 690 -18.89 23.44 3.97
N GLY A 691 -19.97 22.98 4.60
CA GLY A 691 -21.34 23.18 4.10
C GLY A 691 -21.73 22.36 2.85
N VAL A 692 -20.81 21.58 2.29
CA VAL A 692 -21.04 20.70 1.15
C VAL A 692 -20.72 19.26 1.55
N PRO A 693 -21.65 18.29 1.39
CA PRO A 693 -21.40 16.89 1.69
C PRO A 693 -20.19 16.34 0.93
N PRO A 694 -19.49 15.32 1.46
CA PRO A 694 -18.37 14.71 0.76
C PRO A 694 -18.74 14.22 -0.65
N ARG A 695 -17.93 14.58 -1.65
CA ARG A 695 -18.13 14.20 -3.06
C ARG A 695 -16.80 13.80 -3.71
N PRO A 696 -16.38 12.53 -3.54
CA PRO A 696 -15.13 12.05 -4.12
C PRO A 696 -15.14 12.17 -5.64
N SER A 697 -13.99 12.50 -6.23
CA SER A 697 -13.88 12.53 -7.69
C SER A 697 -14.09 11.14 -8.28
N LYS A 698 -14.57 11.06 -9.52
CA LYS A 698 -14.76 9.77 -10.20
C LYS A 698 -13.45 9.02 -10.37
N MET A 699 -12.37 9.74 -10.66
CA MET A 699 -11.02 9.19 -10.77
C MET A 699 -10.55 8.58 -9.43
N PHE A 700 -10.87 9.23 -8.31
CA PHE A 700 -10.58 8.69 -6.97
C PHE A 700 -11.36 7.41 -6.69
N LEU A 701 -12.66 7.37 -7.02
CA LEU A 701 -13.49 6.16 -6.84
C LEU A 701 -13.00 4.98 -7.69
N THR A 702 -12.42 5.25 -8.85
CA THR A 702 -11.84 4.23 -9.74
C THR A 702 -10.41 3.85 -9.37
N GLY A 703 -9.83 4.43 -8.33
CA GLY A 703 -8.47 4.12 -7.86
C GLY A 703 -7.34 4.68 -8.72
N VAL A 704 -7.63 5.71 -9.53
CA VAL A 704 -6.59 6.41 -10.30
C VAL A 704 -5.66 7.12 -9.33
N ASP A 705 -4.37 6.89 -9.51
CA ASP A 705 -3.36 7.42 -8.62
C ASP A 705 -2.79 8.76 -9.08
N CYS A 706 -1.95 9.32 -8.22
CA CYS A 706 -1.29 10.58 -8.53
C CYS A 706 -0.37 10.45 -9.75
N GLU A 707 0.37 9.34 -9.91
CA GLU A 707 1.28 9.18 -11.04
C GLU A 707 0.56 9.07 -12.38
N GLY A 708 -0.66 8.53 -12.42
CA GLY A 708 -1.50 8.46 -13.61
C GLY A 708 -1.87 9.84 -14.19
N CYS A 709 -1.85 10.89 -13.36
CA CYS A 709 -2.03 12.27 -13.82
C CYS A 709 -0.71 13.05 -13.84
N HIS A 710 0.20 12.78 -12.92
CA HIS A 710 1.51 13.42 -12.78
C HIS A 710 2.61 12.51 -13.32
N PHE A 711 2.64 12.30 -14.64
CA PHE A 711 3.68 11.50 -15.31
C PHE A 711 4.61 12.31 -16.22
N LEU A 712 4.34 13.59 -16.46
CA LEU A 712 5.15 14.42 -17.36
C LEU A 712 6.46 14.80 -16.67
N GLU A 713 7.58 14.32 -17.19
CA GLU A 713 8.93 14.62 -16.69
C GLU A 713 9.29 16.10 -16.91
N HIS A 714 9.97 16.69 -15.93
CA HIS A 714 10.62 17.99 -16.07
C HIS A 714 12.04 17.79 -16.59
N ALA A 715 12.47 18.55 -17.60
CA ALA A 715 13.84 18.53 -18.12
C ALA A 715 14.91 19.02 -17.10
N ALA A 716 14.52 19.41 -15.89
CA ALA A 716 15.43 19.74 -14.79
C ALA A 716 15.39 18.64 -13.71
N ARG A 717 16.53 17.97 -13.54
CA ARG A 717 16.80 16.86 -12.61
C ARG A 717 16.22 17.11 -11.21
N GLY A 718 15.23 16.31 -10.78
CA GLY A 718 14.75 16.30 -9.40
C GLY A 718 13.24 16.07 -9.18
N GLY A 719 12.68 14.96 -9.67
CA GLY A 719 11.57 14.25 -9.02
C GLY A 719 10.13 14.83 -9.02
N LEU A 720 9.88 16.10 -9.34
CA LEU A 720 8.51 16.63 -9.39
C LEU A 720 7.89 16.48 -10.79
N ARG A 721 7.12 15.40 -10.97
CA ARG A 721 6.32 15.16 -12.18
C ARG A 721 5.13 16.14 -12.24
N ARG A 722 4.89 16.76 -13.39
CA ARG A 722 3.79 17.72 -13.58
C ARG A 722 2.57 17.05 -14.20
N ALA A 723 1.41 17.68 -13.99
CA ALA A 723 0.19 17.39 -14.73
C ALA A 723 -0.22 18.63 -15.55
N ASN A 724 -0.69 18.41 -16.78
CA ASN A 724 -1.28 19.45 -17.62
C ASN A 724 -2.40 18.85 -18.49
N GLU A 725 -2.86 19.55 -19.53
CA GLU A 725 -3.90 19.03 -20.43
C GLU A 725 -3.55 17.67 -21.08
N VAL A 726 -2.25 17.38 -21.29
CA VAL A 726 -1.76 16.12 -21.85
C VAL A 726 -2.02 14.97 -20.89
N SER A 727 -1.95 15.22 -19.58
CA SER A 727 -2.26 14.22 -18.56
C SER A 727 -3.68 13.69 -18.68
N CYS A 728 -4.65 14.57 -18.92
CA CYS A 728 -6.04 14.17 -19.12
C CYS A 728 -6.23 13.45 -20.47
N MET A 729 -5.55 13.92 -21.52
CA MET A 729 -5.64 13.34 -22.87
C MET A 729 -5.01 11.96 -22.98
N ALA A 730 -4.02 11.63 -22.14
CA ALA A 730 -3.39 10.30 -22.13
C ALA A 730 -4.39 9.18 -21.80
N CYS A 731 -5.45 9.50 -21.05
CA CYS A 731 -6.51 8.55 -20.73
C CYS A 731 -7.80 8.79 -21.52
N HIS A 732 -8.16 10.05 -21.82
CA HIS A 732 -9.46 10.38 -22.43
C HIS A 732 -9.39 10.76 -23.91
N GLY A 733 -8.21 10.76 -24.50
CA GLY A 733 -7.97 11.17 -25.89
C GLY A 733 -8.00 12.70 -26.10
N THR A 734 -7.64 13.13 -27.31
CA THR A 734 -7.41 14.55 -27.64
C THR A 734 -8.66 15.43 -27.57
N ARG A 735 -9.85 14.85 -27.76
CA ARG A 735 -11.13 15.57 -27.65
C ARG A 735 -11.37 16.11 -26.24
N TYR A 736 -10.80 15.45 -25.22
CA TYR A 736 -10.95 15.84 -23.81
C TYR A 736 -10.23 17.15 -23.46
N ARG A 737 -9.29 17.60 -24.29
CA ARG A 737 -8.62 18.90 -24.12
C ARG A 737 -9.60 20.05 -23.95
N LYS A 738 -10.70 20.04 -24.71
CA LYS A 738 -11.73 21.10 -24.64
C LYS A 738 -12.41 21.12 -23.27
N ILE A 739 -12.70 19.95 -22.71
CA ILE A 739 -13.31 19.79 -21.38
C ILE A 739 -12.35 20.31 -20.30
N TYR A 740 -11.06 19.90 -20.35
CA TYR A 740 -10.05 20.39 -19.43
C TYR A 740 -9.93 21.93 -19.43
N LEU A 741 -9.84 22.53 -20.62
CA LEU A 741 -9.74 23.98 -20.76
C LEU A 741 -10.99 24.67 -20.24
N GLN A 742 -12.17 24.12 -20.52
CA GLN A 742 -13.43 24.63 -20.00
C GLN A 742 -13.45 24.60 -18.47
N TRP A 743 -13.12 23.47 -17.84
CA TRP A 743 -13.04 23.37 -16.39
C TRP A 743 -12.08 24.41 -15.80
N LYS A 744 -10.88 24.52 -16.36
CA LYS A 744 -9.87 25.48 -15.90
C LYS A 744 -10.41 26.91 -15.95
N THR A 745 -10.95 27.34 -17.09
CA THR A 745 -11.49 28.70 -17.25
C THR A 745 -12.64 28.99 -16.28
N VAL A 746 -13.56 28.02 -16.13
CA VAL A 746 -14.74 28.17 -15.26
C VAL A 746 -14.34 28.22 -13.80
N LEU A 747 -13.49 27.29 -13.34
CA LEU A 747 -13.03 27.23 -11.95
C LEU A 747 -12.24 28.50 -11.58
N GLU A 748 -11.34 28.95 -12.44
CA GLU A 748 -10.57 30.17 -12.22
C GLU A 748 -11.49 31.41 -12.15
N ARG A 749 -12.52 31.49 -13.00
CA ARG A 749 -13.49 32.59 -12.96
C ARG A 749 -14.36 32.53 -11.70
N ALA A 750 -14.93 31.37 -11.40
CA ALA A 750 -15.77 31.17 -10.22
C ALA A 750 -14.99 31.48 -8.93
N LEU A 751 -13.74 31.02 -8.82
CA LEU A 751 -12.88 31.32 -7.68
C LEU A 751 -12.67 32.84 -7.52
N ARG A 752 -12.33 33.55 -8.61
CA ARG A 752 -12.18 35.02 -8.59
C ARG A 752 -13.46 35.76 -8.20
N ASP A 753 -14.61 35.33 -8.73
CA ASP A 753 -15.89 35.96 -8.46
C ASP A 753 -16.27 35.81 -6.97
N VAL A 754 -16.08 34.62 -6.40
CA VAL A 754 -16.33 34.37 -4.96
C VAL A 754 -15.30 35.06 -4.08
N GLU A 755 -14.02 35.11 -4.46
CA GLU A 755 -13.00 35.87 -3.72
C GLU A 755 -13.33 37.36 -3.66
N THR A 756 -13.81 37.93 -4.77
CA THR A 756 -14.25 39.34 -4.86
C THR A 756 -15.49 39.59 -4.00
N ALA A 757 -16.45 38.66 -4.04
CA ALA A 757 -17.65 38.71 -3.21
C ALA A 757 -17.29 38.61 -1.71
N TYR A 758 -16.41 37.68 -1.35
CA TYR A 758 -15.91 37.45 0.00
C TYR A 758 -15.17 38.69 0.55
N ALA A 759 -14.27 39.29 -0.23
CA ALA A 759 -13.56 40.51 0.16
C ALA A 759 -14.54 41.66 0.45
N SER A 760 -15.64 41.75 -0.30
CA SER A 760 -16.70 42.71 -0.03
C SER A 760 -17.47 42.36 1.25
N ALA A 761 -17.81 41.10 1.45
CA ALA A 761 -18.50 40.65 2.66
C ALA A 761 -17.67 40.85 3.94
N VAL A 762 -16.36 40.63 3.90
CA VAL A 762 -15.47 40.90 5.05
C VAL A 762 -15.46 42.39 5.41
N ARG A 763 -15.50 43.29 4.43
CA ARG A 763 -15.54 44.74 4.68
C ARG A 763 -16.85 45.17 5.32
N TRP A 764 -17.97 44.66 4.81
CA TRP A 764 -19.29 45.12 5.22
C TRP A 764 -19.84 44.33 6.41
N ALA A 765 -19.64 43.03 6.47
CA ALA A 765 -20.16 42.11 7.49
C ALA A 765 -19.05 41.27 8.18
N PRO A 766 -17.99 41.88 8.76
CA PRO A 766 -16.84 41.13 9.29
C PRO A 766 -17.17 40.16 10.43
N ALA A 767 -18.24 40.43 11.18
CA ALA A 767 -18.66 39.61 12.33
C ALA A 767 -19.50 38.38 11.93
N ALA A 768 -19.80 38.17 10.65
CA ALA A 768 -20.60 37.04 10.20
C ALA A 768 -19.82 35.71 10.37
N PRO A 769 -20.28 34.77 11.23
CA PRO A 769 -19.53 33.54 11.54
C PRO A 769 -19.25 32.68 10.29
N VAL A 770 -20.16 32.73 9.33
CA VAL A 770 -20.08 31.96 8.08
C VAL A 770 -18.88 32.33 7.19
N LEU A 771 -18.31 33.54 7.36
CA LEU A 771 -17.15 33.98 6.58
C LEU A 771 -15.88 33.18 6.88
N GLN A 772 -15.79 32.53 8.04
CA GLN A 772 -14.66 31.64 8.35
C GLN A 772 -14.74 30.34 7.53
N ASP A 773 -15.94 29.77 7.39
CA ASP A 773 -16.17 28.58 6.57
C ASP A 773 -16.00 28.88 5.08
N VAL A 774 -16.45 30.06 4.63
CA VAL A 774 -16.21 30.54 3.26
C VAL A 774 -14.71 30.65 2.98
N LYS A 775 -13.93 31.22 3.92
CA LYS A 775 -12.48 31.34 3.79
C LYS A 775 -11.81 29.96 3.66
N ALA A 776 -12.19 29.01 4.51
CA ALA A 776 -11.66 27.66 4.49
C ALA A 776 -11.92 26.95 3.14
N ASN A 777 -13.11 27.12 2.57
CA ASN A 777 -13.45 26.58 1.25
C ASN A 777 -12.60 27.23 0.13
N LEU A 778 -12.41 28.55 0.17
CA LEU A 778 -11.59 29.25 -0.81
C LEU A 778 -10.11 28.83 -0.72
N GLU A 779 -9.56 28.68 0.49
CA GLU A 779 -8.21 28.16 0.69
C GLU A 779 -8.06 26.72 0.19
N LEU A 780 -9.02 25.85 0.48
CA LEU A 780 -9.02 24.47 -0.02
C LEU A 780 -9.00 24.43 -1.55
N VAL A 781 -9.94 25.11 -2.23
CA VAL A 781 -10.02 25.11 -3.70
C VAL A 781 -8.78 25.74 -4.35
N ARG A 782 -8.23 26.80 -3.76
CA ARG A 782 -7.02 27.47 -4.27
C ARG A 782 -5.78 26.61 -4.11
N GLN A 783 -5.52 26.08 -2.91
CA GLN A 783 -4.33 25.27 -2.61
C GLN A 783 -4.36 23.93 -3.33
N ALA A 784 -5.55 23.31 -3.40
CA ALA A 784 -5.72 22.03 -4.05
C ALA A 784 -5.63 22.11 -5.58
N ASN A 785 -5.81 23.31 -6.15
CA ASN A 785 -6.17 23.52 -7.55
C ASN A 785 -7.47 22.76 -7.90
N GLY A 786 -8.58 23.50 -8.03
CA GLY A 786 -9.93 22.98 -8.25
C GLY A 786 -10.07 21.92 -9.33
N ILE A 787 -9.12 21.83 -10.28
CA ILE A 787 -9.09 20.83 -11.35
C ILE A 787 -8.98 19.38 -10.85
N HIS A 788 -8.46 19.15 -9.64
CA HIS A 788 -8.37 17.80 -9.06
C HIS A 788 -9.74 17.24 -8.68
N ASN A 789 -10.75 18.08 -8.48
CA ASN A 789 -12.15 17.65 -8.36
C ASN A 789 -13.09 18.80 -8.75
N PRO A 790 -13.34 19.00 -10.06
CA PRO A 790 -14.08 20.16 -10.56
C PRO A 790 -15.51 20.25 -10.02
N ASP A 791 -16.19 19.11 -9.86
CA ASP A 791 -17.55 19.05 -9.30
C ASP A 791 -17.59 19.54 -7.85
N TYR A 792 -16.72 18.98 -7.01
CA TYR A 792 -16.68 19.36 -5.60
C TYR A 792 -16.21 20.80 -5.42
N ALA A 793 -15.19 21.23 -6.18
CA ALA A 793 -14.69 22.61 -6.14
C ALA A 793 -15.79 23.63 -6.49
N LEU A 794 -16.56 23.40 -7.57
CA LEU A 794 -17.66 24.30 -7.94
C LEU A 794 -18.81 24.27 -6.93
N ALA A 795 -19.12 23.10 -6.35
CA ALA A 795 -20.12 23.01 -5.29
C ALA A 795 -19.71 23.82 -4.04
N LEU A 796 -18.43 23.77 -3.66
CA LEU A 796 -17.88 24.57 -2.55
C LEU A 796 -17.95 26.06 -2.85
N LEU A 797 -17.56 26.48 -4.05
CA LEU A 797 -17.64 27.88 -4.47
C LEU A 797 -19.09 28.39 -4.53
N ALA A 798 -20.02 27.58 -5.05
CA ALA A 798 -21.44 27.91 -5.09
C ALA A 798 -22.04 28.09 -3.69
N TRP A 799 -21.74 27.16 -2.79
CA TRP A 799 -22.15 27.27 -1.39
C TRP A 799 -21.56 28.54 -0.75
N SER A 800 -20.26 28.76 -0.92
CA SER A 800 -19.56 29.92 -0.39
C SER A 800 -20.14 31.24 -0.91
N TYR A 801 -20.52 31.29 -2.18
CA TYR A 801 -21.15 32.47 -2.78
C TYR A 801 -22.52 32.77 -2.16
N ARG A 802 -23.37 31.76 -1.97
CA ARG A 802 -24.68 31.94 -1.29
C ARG A 802 -24.52 32.45 0.13
N GLN A 803 -23.58 31.90 0.89
CA GLN A 803 -23.30 32.38 2.24
C GLN A 803 -22.83 33.84 2.27
N VAL A 804 -22.04 34.25 1.27
CA VAL A 804 -21.65 35.66 1.10
C VAL A 804 -22.87 36.54 0.77
N GLN A 805 -23.76 36.11 -0.11
CA GLN A 805 -24.99 36.84 -0.44
C GLN A 805 -25.88 37.06 0.79
N GLU A 806 -26.07 36.02 1.60
CA GLU A 806 -26.82 36.09 2.86
C GLU A 806 -26.16 37.05 3.84
N ALA A 807 -24.82 36.98 4.01
CA ALA A 807 -24.10 37.82 4.96
C ALA A 807 -24.17 39.33 4.66
N VAL A 808 -24.32 39.71 3.38
CA VAL A 808 -24.43 41.11 2.95
C VAL A 808 -25.87 41.53 2.61
N GLN A 809 -26.86 40.67 2.85
CA GLN A 809 -28.25 40.97 2.56
C GLN A 809 -28.70 42.26 3.27
N GLY A 810 -29.37 43.15 2.53
CA GLY A 810 -29.82 44.46 3.04
C GLY A 810 -28.74 45.54 3.12
N ARG A 811 -27.51 45.25 2.68
CA ARG A 811 -26.40 46.22 2.63
C ARG A 811 -26.22 46.78 1.21
N PRO A 812 -25.66 48.00 1.04
CA PRO A 812 -25.43 48.60 -0.27
C PRO A 812 -24.18 48.00 -0.97
N VAL A 813 -24.17 46.67 -1.14
CA VAL A 813 -23.07 45.93 -1.75
C VAL A 813 -23.53 45.32 -3.07
N ARG A 814 -22.81 45.64 -4.15
CA ARG A 814 -23.02 45.01 -5.46
C ARG A 814 -22.07 43.82 -5.60
N LEU A 815 -22.61 42.61 -5.54
CA LEU A 815 -21.84 41.37 -5.76
C LEU A 815 -21.73 41.03 -7.25
N PRO A 816 -20.65 40.35 -7.69
CA PRO A 816 -20.54 39.82 -9.05
C PRO A 816 -21.70 38.88 -9.39
N PRO A 817 -22.27 38.89 -10.60
CA PRO A 817 -23.37 37.99 -10.95
C PRO A 817 -22.92 36.53 -10.93
N TRP A 818 -23.59 35.69 -10.14
CA TRP A 818 -23.38 34.24 -10.09
C TRP A 818 -24.33 33.53 -11.03
N VAL A 819 -23.77 32.79 -11.99
CA VAL A 819 -24.53 32.05 -12.99
C VAL A 819 -24.27 30.57 -12.76
N GLN A 820 -25.30 29.82 -12.36
CA GLN A 820 -25.22 28.37 -12.13
C GLN A 820 -26.50 27.70 -12.63
N VAL A 821 -26.35 26.47 -13.13
CA VAL A 821 -27.49 25.64 -13.55
C VAL A 821 -28.37 25.29 -12.33
N PRO A 822 -29.69 25.50 -12.38
CA PRO A 822 -30.59 25.30 -11.24
C PRO A 822 -30.97 23.82 -10.99
N TYR A 823 -30.43 22.89 -11.78
CA TYR A 823 -30.70 21.46 -11.69
C TYR A 823 -29.40 20.65 -11.80
N THR A 824 -29.43 19.40 -11.34
CA THR A 824 -28.33 18.45 -11.50
C THR A 824 -28.55 17.57 -12.73
N SER A 825 -27.48 17.25 -13.45
CA SER A 825 -27.52 16.36 -14.62
C SER A 825 -26.24 15.55 -14.70
N SER A 826 -26.32 14.31 -15.19
CA SER A 826 -25.15 13.48 -15.48
C SER A 826 -24.23 14.12 -16.52
N CYS A 827 -24.77 14.93 -17.44
CA CYS A 827 -23.98 15.70 -18.40
C CYS A 827 -23.05 16.69 -17.70
N MET A 828 -23.51 17.25 -16.59
CA MET A 828 -22.74 18.17 -15.75
C MET A 828 -21.67 17.47 -14.94
N ASN A 829 -21.51 16.14 -15.02
CA ASN A 829 -20.36 15.46 -14.43
C ASN A 829 -19.07 15.69 -15.25
N CYS A 830 -19.21 16.00 -16.54
CA CYS A 830 -18.08 16.27 -17.44
C CYS A 830 -18.11 17.69 -18.03
N HIS A 831 -19.30 18.28 -18.21
CA HIS A 831 -19.46 19.58 -18.86
C HIS A 831 -19.72 20.72 -17.85
N GLN A 832 -19.10 20.67 -16.68
CA GLN A 832 -19.21 21.74 -15.68
C GLN A 832 -18.83 23.10 -16.28
N GLY A 833 -19.62 24.14 -15.96
CA GLY A 833 -19.39 25.49 -16.45
C GLY A 833 -19.84 25.74 -17.88
N ILE A 834 -20.60 24.80 -18.49
CA ILE A 834 -21.17 24.98 -19.81
C ILE A 834 -22.09 26.20 -19.85
N GLU A 835 -22.74 26.55 -18.75
CA GLU A 835 -23.60 27.72 -18.60
C GLU A 835 -22.86 29.02 -18.95
N LEU A 836 -21.55 29.07 -18.74
CA LEU A 836 -20.72 30.24 -19.05
C LEU A 836 -20.27 30.29 -20.51
N GLN A 837 -20.54 29.25 -21.31
CA GLN A 837 -20.10 29.14 -22.70
C GLN A 837 -21.10 29.74 -23.69
N THR A 838 -20.56 30.45 -24.67
CA THR A 838 -21.28 30.86 -25.87
C THR A 838 -20.70 30.19 -27.10
N ALA A 839 -21.53 29.87 -28.08
CA ALA A 839 -21.11 29.24 -29.33
C ALA A 839 -21.77 29.94 -30.53
N PRO A 840 -21.06 30.12 -31.65
CA PRO A 840 -21.69 30.57 -32.89
C PRO A 840 -22.65 29.48 -33.38
N TYR A 841 -23.87 29.88 -33.73
CA TYR A 841 -24.90 29.03 -34.30
C TYR A 841 -25.57 29.76 -35.47
N ARG A 842 -25.21 29.36 -36.70
CA ARG A 842 -25.52 30.11 -37.92
C ARG A 842 -25.06 31.57 -37.76
N ASP A 843 -25.97 32.53 -37.90
CA ASP A 843 -25.68 33.97 -37.82
C ASP A 843 -25.80 34.53 -36.38
N TYR A 844 -26.04 33.68 -35.38
CA TYR A 844 -26.28 34.10 -33.99
C TYR A 844 -25.26 33.54 -33.01
N THR A 845 -25.05 34.26 -31.90
CA THR A 845 -24.30 33.74 -30.75
C THR A 845 -25.26 33.03 -29.79
N PHE A 846 -25.20 31.71 -29.75
CA PHE A 846 -25.95 30.88 -28.80
C PHE A 846 -25.33 31.00 -27.39
N SER A 847 -26.16 31.23 -26.37
CA SER A 847 -25.73 31.37 -24.98
C SER A 847 -26.34 30.28 -24.12
N HIS A 848 -25.51 29.43 -23.51
CA HIS A 848 -26.01 28.37 -22.63
C HIS A 848 -26.67 28.96 -21.37
N ALA A 849 -26.08 29.95 -20.70
CA ALA A 849 -26.68 30.64 -19.54
C ALA A 849 -28.15 31.04 -19.77
N LYS A 850 -28.49 31.62 -20.93
CA LYS A 850 -29.87 32.02 -21.22
C LYS A 850 -30.83 30.82 -21.26
N HIS A 851 -30.38 29.67 -21.74
CA HIS A 851 -31.23 28.51 -21.95
C HIS A 851 -31.27 27.57 -20.74
N ILE A 852 -30.12 27.24 -20.16
CA ILE A 852 -30.04 26.25 -19.08
C ILE A 852 -30.07 26.87 -17.69
N THR A 853 -29.72 28.15 -17.54
CA THR A 853 -29.78 28.86 -16.26
C THR A 853 -31.03 29.72 -16.13
N VAL A 854 -31.29 30.61 -17.09
CA VAL A 854 -32.44 31.53 -17.03
C VAL A 854 -33.75 30.81 -17.35
N GLN A 855 -33.79 30.00 -18.41
CA GLN A 855 -34.99 29.25 -18.81
C GLN A 855 -35.05 27.84 -18.22
N ALA A 856 -34.04 27.44 -17.43
CA ALA A 856 -33.94 26.13 -16.76
C ALA A 856 -34.15 24.90 -17.68
N LEU A 857 -33.86 25.02 -18.99
CA LEU A 857 -34.00 23.91 -19.93
C LEU A 857 -32.97 22.83 -19.64
N THR A 858 -33.38 21.56 -19.64
CA THR A 858 -32.49 20.42 -19.45
C THR A 858 -31.59 20.21 -20.67
N CYS A 859 -30.35 19.75 -20.47
CA CYS A 859 -29.38 19.53 -21.56
C CYS A 859 -29.94 18.61 -22.66
N GLU A 860 -30.73 17.60 -22.26
CA GLU A 860 -31.34 16.61 -23.15
C GLU A 860 -32.46 17.17 -24.05
N THR A 861 -32.94 18.37 -23.76
CA THR A 861 -33.85 19.10 -24.65
C THR A 861 -33.15 19.38 -25.99
N CYS A 862 -31.87 19.74 -25.94
CA CYS A 862 -31.11 20.17 -27.11
C CYS A 862 -30.04 19.16 -27.58
N HIS A 863 -29.55 18.31 -26.69
CA HIS A 863 -28.48 17.34 -26.95
C HIS A 863 -28.95 15.90 -26.71
N ARG A 864 -28.39 14.94 -27.46
CA ARG A 864 -28.48 13.52 -27.07
C ARG A 864 -27.31 13.15 -26.15
N PRO A 865 -27.49 12.15 -25.26
CA PRO A 865 -26.37 11.56 -24.52
C PRO A 865 -25.26 11.11 -25.48
N HIS A 866 -23.99 11.23 -25.05
CA HIS A 866 -22.82 10.91 -25.89
C HIS A 866 -22.81 9.46 -26.40
N GLU A 867 -23.50 8.55 -25.73
CA GLU A 867 -23.55 7.11 -26.04
C GLU A 867 -24.37 6.79 -27.30
N VAL A 868 -25.31 7.67 -27.67
CA VAL A 868 -26.27 7.47 -28.77
C VAL A 868 -26.21 8.60 -29.80
N ARG A 869 -25.18 9.44 -29.71
CA ARG A 869 -24.96 10.63 -30.54
C ARG A 869 -24.00 10.29 -31.67
N GLU A 870 -24.33 10.70 -32.89
CA GLU A 870 -23.42 10.52 -34.03
C GLU A 870 -22.17 11.42 -33.90
N PRO A 871 -20.98 11.02 -34.38
CA PRO A 871 -19.71 11.72 -34.14
C PRO A 871 -19.65 13.21 -34.56
N ALA A 872 -20.54 13.65 -35.47
CA ALA A 872 -20.64 15.03 -35.95
C ALA A 872 -21.93 15.74 -35.53
N GLU A 873 -22.88 15.03 -34.92
CA GLU A 873 -24.12 15.61 -34.39
C GLU A 873 -23.74 16.57 -33.27
N VAL A 874 -24.34 17.76 -33.18
CA VAL A 874 -24.15 18.70 -32.05
C VAL A 874 -25.46 18.95 -31.32
N LEU A 875 -26.55 19.05 -32.06
CA LEU A 875 -27.91 19.15 -31.56
C LEU A 875 -28.71 17.93 -32.01
N ARG A 876 -29.78 17.62 -31.30
CA ARG A 876 -30.69 16.52 -31.68
C ARG A 876 -31.17 16.73 -33.14
N PRO A 877 -31.18 15.68 -33.99
CA PRO A 877 -31.68 15.79 -35.35
C PRO A 877 -33.15 16.20 -35.33
N GLY A 878 -33.51 17.18 -36.17
CA GLY A 878 -34.86 17.73 -36.24
C GLY A 878 -35.20 18.79 -35.19
N LEU A 879 -34.27 19.20 -34.32
CA LEU A 879 -34.49 20.31 -33.38
C LEU A 879 -34.66 21.64 -34.15
N ALA A 880 -35.87 22.21 -34.08
CA ALA A 880 -36.17 23.54 -34.60
C ALA A 880 -36.16 24.56 -33.44
N CYS A 881 -35.46 25.68 -33.63
CA CYS A 881 -35.44 26.77 -32.63
C CYS A 881 -36.75 27.59 -32.61
N GLY A 882 -37.47 27.61 -33.74
CA GLY A 882 -38.69 28.42 -33.94
C GLY A 882 -39.79 28.19 -32.90
N PRO A 883 -40.17 26.95 -32.56
CA PRO A 883 -41.19 26.67 -31.54
C PRO A 883 -40.91 27.26 -30.15
N CYS A 884 -39.65 27.44 -29.76
CA CYS A 884 -39.28 28.02 -28.46
C CYS A 884 -39.07 29.54 -28.53
N HIS A 885 -38.56 30.06 -29.66
CA HIS A 885 -38.23 31.48 -29.81
C HIS A 885 -39.34 32.31 -30.46
N HIS A 886 -40.31 31.68 -31.13
CA HIS A 886 -41.53 32.29 -31.65
C HIS A 886 -42.77 31.77 -30.91
N ALA A 887 -42.63 31.42 -29.63
CA ALA A 887 -43.79 31.15 -28.80
C ALA A 887 -44.51 32.48 -28.49
N PRO A 888 -45.85 32.51 -28.33
CA PRO A 888 -46.62 33.74 -28.05
C PRO A 888 -46.12 34.54 -26.83
N GLU A 889 -45.41 33.88 -25.91
CA GLU A 889 -44.87 34.44 -24.68
C GLU A 889 -43.57 35.25 -24.90
N VAL A 890 -42.95 35.17 -26.08
CA VAL A 890 -41.70 35.87 -26.41
C VAL A 890 -41.98 37.32 -26.82
N ARG A 891 -41.72 38.28 -25.92
CA ARG A 891 -41.97 39.72 -26.12
C ARG A 891 -40.74 40.51 -26.61
N ARG A 892 -40.09 40.06 -27.70
CA ARG A 892 -39.04 40.86 -28.39
C ARG A 892 -39.53 41.35 -29.73
N ALA A 893 -39.03 42.49 -30.19
CA ALA A 893 -39.32 42.97 -31.54
C ALA A 893 -38.69 42.00 -32.56
N CYS A 894 -39.40 41.70 -33.65
CA CYS A 894 -38.94 40.74 -34.65
C CYS A 894 -37.58 41.15 -35.26
N GLN A 895 -37.33 42.46 -35.36
CA GLN A 895 -36.12 43.08 -35.92
C GLN A 895 -34.87 42.87 -35.04
N ASP A 896 -35.03 42.73 -33.72
CA ASP A 896 -33.92 42.49 -32.78
C ASP A 896 -33.25 41.13 -33.02
N CYS A 897 -33.98 40.20 -33.63
CA CYS A 897 -33.50 38.88 -33.99
C CYS A 897 -33.31 38.75 -35.50
N HIS A 898 -34.16 39.31 -36.36
CA HIS A 898 -34.11 39.12 -37.83
C HIS A 898 -33.47 40.29 -38.58
N GLY A 899 -32.24 40.69 -38.20
CA GLY A 899 -31.54 41.87 -38.72
C GLY A 899 -31.25 41.92 -40.24
N LEU A 900 -31.54 40.85 -40.99
CA LEU A 900 -31.42 40.79 -42.45
C LEU A 900 -32.75 41.01 -43.20
N GLY A 901 -33.86 41.24 -42.47
CA GLY A 901 -35.20 41.33 -43.06
C GLY A 901 -35.79 39.96 -43.44
N PRO A 902 -37.08 39.90 -43.83
CA PRO A 902 -37.69 38.66 -44.31
C PRO A 902 -37.06 38.25 -45.66
N PRO A 903 -37.03 36.94 -46.00
CA PRO A 903 -36.60 36.48 -47.31
C PRO A 903 -37.42 37.14 -48.42
N GLU A 904 -36.80 37.61 -49.51
CA GLU A 904 -37.45 38.43 -50.55
C GLU A 904 -38.77 37.83 -51.05
N VAL A 905 -38.82 36.50 -51.22
CA VAL A 905 -40.01 35.76 -51.65
C VAL A 905 -40.09 34.42 -50.91
N THR A 906 -41.30 34.03 -50.49
CA THR A 906 -41.59 32.71 -49.89
C THR A 906 -42.69 31.98 -50.62
N ARG A 907 -42.56 30.66 -50.77
CA ARG A 907 -43.61 29.83 -51.36
C ARG A 907 -44.71 29.53 -50.34
N ARG A 908 -45.96 29.82 -50.70
CA ARG A 908 -47.18 29.49 -49.95
C ARG A 908 -47.49 28.00 -50.06
N ALA A 909 -48.34 27.51 -49.16
CA ALA A 909 -48.75 26.10 -49.12
C ALA A 909 -49.56 25.66 -50.37
N ASP A 910 -50.18 26.59 -51.07
CA ASP A 910 -50.89 26.40 -52.34
C ASP A 910 -49.96 26.46 -53.57
N GLY A 911 -48.64 26.56 -53.36
CA GLY A 911 -47.62 26.61 -54.40
C GLY A 911 -47.35 28.00 -54.98
N ARG A 912 -48.13 29.03 -54.63
CA ARG A 912 -47.93 30.41 -55.10
C ARG A 912 -46.76 31.09 -54.38
N MET A 913 -46.10 32.04 -55.04
CA MET A 913 -44.98 32.79 -54.46
C MET A 913 -45.49 34.08 -53.81
N PHE A 914 -45.06 34.36 -52.58
CA PHE A 914 -45.41 35.56 -51.81
C PHE A 914 -44.18 36.46 -51.66
N PRO A 915 -44.16 37.66 -52.28
CA PRO A 915 -43.02 38.57 -52.24
C PRO A 915 -43.05 39.39 -50.94
N HIS A 916 -42.29 38.98 -49.94
CA HIS A 916 -42.19 39.73 -48.67
C HIS A 916 -41.56 41.11 -48.87
N ARG A 917 -40.64 41.26 -49.84
CA ARG A 917 -40.00 42.56 -50.12
C ARG A 917 -41.04 43.64 -50.44
N LEU A 918 -41.97 43.36 -51.36
CA LEU A 918 -43.03 44.30 -51.74
C LEU A 918 -43.88 44.76 -50.54
N HIS A 919 -44.11 43.86 -49.59
CA HIS A 919 -45.00 44.12 -48.46
C HIS A 919 -44.28 44.78 -47.28
N ALA A 920 -43.04 44.39 -47.00
CA ALA A 920 -42.29 44.81 -45.80
C ALA A 920 -41.21 45.88 -46.08
N SER A 921 -40.86 46.13 -47.35
CA SER A 921 -39.89 47.16 -47.72
C SER A 921 -40.46 48.55 -47.44
N PRO A 922 -39.73 49.44 -46.75
CA PRO A 922 -40.14 50.83 -46.55
C PRO A 922 -40.32 51.61 -47.86
N GLU A 923 -39.66 51.18 -48.94
CA GLU A 923 -39.72 51.81 -50.27
C GLU A 923 -40.96 51.40 -51.06
N ASP A 924 -41.65 50.33 -50.63
CA ASP A 924 -42.87 49.81 -51.24
C ASP A 924 -44.06 50.05 -50.29
N LEU A 925 -44.63 49.01 -49.68
CA LEU A 925 -45.81 49.12 -48.81
C LEU A 925 -45.47 49.35 -47.32
N GLY A 926 -44.24 49.10 -46.89
CA GLY A 926 -43.76 49.39 -45.53
C GLY A 926 -44.50 48.72 -44.38
N LEU A 927 -45.21 47.61 -44.62
CA LEU A 927 -46.03 46.96 -43.61
C LEU A 927 -45.16 46.34 -42.50
N ALA A 928 -45.52 46.62 -41.25
CA ALA A 928 -44.91 45.95 -40.12
C ALA A 928 -45.21 44.45 -40.16
N CYS A 929 -44.24 43.61 -39.78
CA CYS A 929 -44.41 42.15 -39.80
C CYS A 929 -45.65 41.70 -38.99
N GLY A 930 -45.98 42.41 -37.90
CA GLY A 930 -47.14 42.16 -37.05
C GLY A 930 -48.50 42.39 -37.71
N THR A 931 -48.55 43.11 -38.84
CA THR A 931 -49.76 43.32 -39.62
C THR A 931 -50.21 42.01 -40.27
N CYS A 932 -49.26 41.21 -40.77
CA CYS A 932 -49.56 39.94 -41.42
C CYS A 932 -49.41 38.75 -40.46
N HIS A 933 -48.42 38.81 -39.56
CA HIS A 933 -48.07 37.72 -38.66
C HIS A 933 -48.52 38.01 -37.22
N ALA A 934 -49.43 37.19 -36.70
CA ALA A 934 -49.77 37.26 -35.29
C ALA A 934 -48.57 36.83 -34.41
N ALA A 935 -48.50 37.35 -33.18
CA ALA A 935 -47.45 37.00 -32.22
C ALA A 935 -47.37 35.47 -32.05
N GLY A 936 -46.21 34.91 -32.39
CA GLY A 936 -45.94 33.47 -32.37
C GLY A 936 -46.50 32.64 -33.53
N ARG A 937 -47.09 33.27 -34.56
CA ARG A 937 -47.50 32.62 -35.82
C ARG A 937 -46.73 33.20 -37.00
N LEU A 938 -45.75 32.44 -37.47
CA LEU A 938 -44.99 32.75 -38.69
C LEU A 938 -45.81 32.65 -39.98
N ARG A 939 -47.00 32.04 -39.95
CA ARG A 939 -47.92 32.04 -41.10
C ARG A 939 -48.98 33.13 -40.91
N PRO A 940 -49.18 33.99 -41.92
CA PRO A 940 -50.21 35.01 -41.82
C PRO A 940 -51.60 34.37 -41.86
N ASP A 941 -52.57 34.98 -41.19
CA ASP A 941 -53.96 34.53 -41.27
C ASP A 941 -54.45 34.75 -42.71
N PRO A 942 -54.99 33.72 -43.39
CA PRO A 942 -55.53 33.87 -44.73
C PRO A 942 -56.57 34.99 -44.83
N LYS A 943 -57.33 35.24 -43.77
CA LYS A 943 -58.33 36.28 -43.70
C LYS A 943 -57.73 37.69 -43.74
N VAL A 944 -56.61 37.91 -43.05
CA VAL A 944 -55.87 39.18 -43.09
C VAL A 944 -55.34 39.45 -44.49
N CYS A 945 -54.86 38.41 -45.17
CA CYS A 945 -54.42 38.55 -46.56
C CYS A 945 -55.60 38.91 -47.48
N GLN A 946 -56.75 38.29 -47.27
CA GLN A 946 -57.95 38.57 -48.06
C GLN A 946 -58.45 40.00 -47.84
N GLU A 947 -58.56 40.45 -46.58
CA GLU A 947 -59.02 41.79 -46.21
C GLU A 947 -58.09 42.92 -46.72
N CYS A 948 -56.79 42.67 -46.90
CA CYS A 948 -55.86 43.66 -47.47
C CYS A 948 -55.82 43.67 -49.01
N HIS A 949 -56.32 42.62 -49.68
CA HIS A 949 -56.28 42.48 -51.15
C HIS A 949 -57.64 42.61 -51.83
N GLU A 950 -58.73 42.59 -51.07
CA GLU A 950 -60.04 43.16 -51.45
C GLU A 950 -60.00 44.68 -51.37
#